data_AF-A0A3M0ZKH7-F1
#
_entry.id   AF-A0A3M0ZKH7-F1
#
_cell.length_a   1.000
_cell.length_b   1.000
_cell.length_c   1.000
_cell.angle_alpha   90.00
_cell.angle_beta   90.00
_cell.angle_gamma   90.00
#
_symmetry.space_group_name_H-M   'P 1'
#
loop_
_entity.id
_entity.type
_entity.pdbx_description
1 polymer ?
#
loop_
_entity_poly.entity_id
_entity_poly.type
_entity_poly.pdbx_seq_one_letter_code
_entity_poly.pdbx_strand_id
1 'polypeptide(L)'
;MITPRPAEASTKAGDYDFLFGYFAADRLTIPYFQVCMTFRQAAESLVLVSDLPGVSKLDWTVEELFQREIDWQRVRHDIVPYLRREAGPHFFNSLTIALVPFDGDRIRAYDDPVDWVAPRLDHSNYSKQATFGPVRCGYWGQWEDPRDPGARLGQLCWNKEQIYGVAIDGQHRLAAIKELVRDGGPASGKRAAISVLLLVLDPRLGFAEGVGETGYIATLRQLFIDLNKHARPVSRARQILLDDRDPGAVCVRALVGRKLTHGFGELHQHPARLPLTLVDWHSEQAKFDDGPYLTTILGLDYVVTRVLKIPGLRDPVDYDRLERDISGLERLVLTGELDEAKRRLKECRERERPFYYTDEEMKRIAGAFAGKWADAIAVFLSEFAPYTALIELRSRLRTDVPEFGYWYSLKAQDMGKKTHVEVLKRLQSLETALRDSDSAPTPSEWKEAVGEIEEFKESCALAFAVVFQKACFLALVRLTGIGDSGRWLPSSTEPGVIDLDGEFDDEPDEGNPEDSGGRLDWNAPVSTHDGSTSGSGEETTLEVRRAKQLAAGLNALYKLRPGSMETDFLISLDRKSDIAEYFWLGTVRRPAGGIDFTNAAAKRAADLLALLGYFQILKEESPQVAAGGFDAFWEEVAQASQGLMLRIKQAFGRLTGQSSRSGRINQNDNSVAGQLLRLQGYDKEKLDEERELELRRNVILRRVRLLWEAVFGASSG
;
A
#
# COMPACT_ATOMS: atom_id res chain seq x y z
N MET A 1 -52.70 12.38 19.10
CA MET A 1 -52.08 13.63 19.59
C MET A 1 -51.03 13.24 20.61
N ILE A 2 -49.76 13.23 20.22
CA ILE A 2 -48.64 12.98 21.13
C ILE A 2 -48.30 14.34 21.74
N THR A 3 -48.48 14.48 23.05
CA THR A 3 -48.09 15.67 23.79
C THR A 3 -46.56 15.83 23.75
N PRO A 4 -46.03 17.04 23.49
CA PRO A 4 -44.60 17.27 23.50
C PRO A 4 -44.06 17.03 24.92
N ARG A 5 -43.01 16.22 25.05
CA ARG A 5 -42.30 16.05 26.33
C ARG A 5 -41.69 17.39 26.73
N PRO A 6 -41.91 17.88 27.97
CA PRO A 6 -41.26 19.08 28.46
C PRO A 6 -39.73 18.87 28.54
N ALA A 7 -38.98 19.95 28.37
CA ALA A 7 -37.50 20.02 28.35
C ALA A 7 -36.78 19.53 29.63
N GLU A 8 -37.48 18.88 30.56
CA GLU A 8 -36.99 18.43 31.87
C GLU A 8 -36.53 16.96 31.88
N ALA A 9 -36.67 16.22 30.76
CA ALA A 9 -36.38 14.79 30.69
C ALA A 9 -35.26 14.41 29.70
N SER A 10 -34.28 15.29 29.43
CA SER A 10 -33.12 14.95 28.60
C SER A 10 -31.91 14.54 29.44
N THR A 11 -31.22 13.49 29.02
CA THR A 11 -30.01 13.00 29.71
C THR A 11 -28.84 13.99 29.53
N LYS A 12 -28.50 14.76 30.56
CA LYS A 12 -27.44 15.79 30.54
C LYS A 12 -26.03 15.17 30.67
N ALA A 13 -25.05 15.71 29.94
CA ALA A 13 -23.65 15.28 30.03
C ALA A 13 -22.89 15.72 31.30
N GLY A 14 -23.45 16.62 32.09
CA GLY A 14 -22.81 17.34 33.20
C GLY A 14 -22.64 18.82 32.86
N ASP A 15 -22.26 19.63 33.84
CA ASP A 15 -21.88 21.04 33.64
C ASP A 15 -20.37 21.17 33.73
N TYR A 16 -19.75 21.69 32.67
CA TYR A 16 -18.31 21.78 32.53
C TYR A 16 -17.86 23.24 32.43
N ASP A 17 -17.00 23.67 33.34
CA ASP A 17 -16.29 24.95 33.19
C ASP A 17 -15.42 24.90 31.94
N PHE A 18 -15.49 25.95 31.12
CA PHE A 18 -14.77 26.04 29.86
C PHE A 18 -13.92 27.30 29.74
N LEU A 19 -12.86 27.16 28.92
CA LEU A 19 -12.20 28.26 28.24
C LEU A 19 -12.53 28.16 26.74
N PHE A 20 -13.16 29.19 26.19
CA PHE A 20 -13.55 29.27 24.78
C PHE A 20 -12.42 29.88 23.94
N GLY A 21 -12.18 29.29 22.78
CA GLY A 21 -11.22 29.75 21.80
C GLY A 21 -11.60 29.37 20.38
N TYR A 22 -10.80 29.82 19.42
CA TYR A 22 -10.96 29.48 18.02
C TYR A 22 -9.60 29.31 17.36
N PHE A 23 -9.52 28.40 16.39
CA PHE A 23 -8.40 28.27 15.48
C PHE A 23 -8.81 28.87 14.13
N ALA A 24 -8.07 29.86 13.63
CA ALA A 24 -8.37 30.54 12.38
C ALA A 24 -7.18 30.45 11.42
N ALA A 25 -7.44 29.97 10.19
CA ALA A 25 -6.47 29.93 9.10
C ALA A 25 -7.17 30.37 7.80
N ASP A 26 -6.76 31.53 7.27
CA ASP A 26 -7.35 32.25 6.12
C ASP A 26 -8.88 32.35 6.12
N ARG A 27 -9.60 31.33 5.63
CA ARG A 27 -11.07 31.28 5.53
C ARG A 27 -11.73 30.22 6.42
N LEU A 28 -10.96 29.30 7.00
CA LEU A 28 -11.45 28.27 7.91
C LEU A 28 -11.35 28.77 9.36
N THR A 29 -12.46 28.71 10.10
CA THR A 29 -12.47 29.01 11.54
C THR A 29 -13.11 27.85 12.30
N ILE A 30 -12.41 27.30 13.28
CA ILE A 30 -12.87 26.18 14.12
C ILE A 30 -12.95 26.65 15.57
N PRO A 31 -14.16 26.86 16.11
CA PRO A 31 -14.37 27.15 17.51
C PRO A 31 -14.19 25.89 18.38
N TYR A 32 -13.61 26.06 19.56
CA TYR A 32 -13.42 24.99 20.53
C TYR A 32 -13.62 25.47 21.97
N PHE A 33 -14.06 24.54 22.81
CA PHE A 33 -14.15 24.72 24.26
C PHE A 33 -13.15 23.80 24.93
N GLN A 34 -12.20 24.36 25.67
CA GLN A 34 -11.32 23.58 26.53
C GLN A 34 -11.99 23.39 27.89
N VAL A 35 -12.23 22.13 28.27
CA VAL A 35 -12.83 21.75 29.55
C VAL A 35 -11.93 20.79 30.33
N CYS A 36 -12.15 20.67 31.63
CA CYS A 36 -11.55 19.62 32.44
C CYS A 36 -12.59 18.53 32.75
N MET A 37 -12.27 17.27 32.45
CA MET A 37 -13.15 16.13 32.74
C MET A 37 -12.43 15.11 33.61
N THR A 38 -13.11 14.58 34.62
CA THR A 38 -12.63 13.38 35.32
C THR A 38 -12.66 12.16 34.39
N PHE A 39 -11.86 11.14 34.70
CA PHE A 39 -11.90 9.87 33.95
C PHE A 39 -13.30 9.26 33.88
N ARG A 40 -14.08 9.35 34.96
CA ARG A 40 -15.47 8.88 34.99
C ARG A 40 -16.34 9.67 34.01
N GLN A 41 -16.30 11.00 34.08
CA GLN A 41 -17.07 11.87 33.18
C GLN A 41 -16.70 11.58 31.72
N ALA A 42 -15.41 11.55 31.39
CA ALA A 42 -14.93 11.24 30.04
C ALA A 42 -15.41 9.84 29.55
N ALA A 43 -15.35 8.82 30.40
CA ALA A 43 -15.80 7.48 30.04
C ALA A 43 -17.32 7.39 29.79
N GLU A 44 -18.12 8.16 30.54
CA GLU A 44 -19.59 8.15 30.52
C GLU A 44 -20.23 9.11 29.51
N SER A 45 -19.52 10.15 29.06
CA SER A 45 -20.05 11.18 28.14
C SER A 45 -19.42 11.17 26.76
N LEU A 46 -18.27 10.53 26.58
CA LEU A 46 -17.54 10.49 25.30
C LEU A 46 -17.59 9.09 24.70
N VAL A 47 -17.53 9.02 23.37
CA VAL A 47 -17.59 7.78 22.59
C VAL A 47 -16.41 7.68 21.64
N LEU A 48 -16.08 6.45 21.25
CA LEU A 48 -15.10 6.21 20.21
C LEU A 48 -15.79 6.35 18.85
N VAL A 49 -15.01 6.64 17.80
CA VAL A 49 -15.55 6.79 16.44
C VAL A 49 -16.26 5.53 15.97
N SER A 50 -15.79 4.35 16.40
CA SER A 50 -16.41 3.05 16.13
C SER A 50 -17.83 2.90 16.67
N ASP A 51 -18.18 3.67 17.69
CA ASP A 51 -19.42 3.49 18.46
C ASP A 51 -20.56 4.38 17.92
N LEU A 52 -20.30 5.19 16.90
CA LEU A 52 -21.28 6.15 16.37
C LEU A 52 -22.35 5.41 15.50
N PRO A 53 -23.65 5.55 15.81
CA PRO A 53 -24.72 4.90 15.06
C PRO A 53 -24.87 5.47 13.64
N GLY A 54 -25.30 4.64 12.70
CA GLY A 54 -25.42 5.01 11.27
C GLY A 54 -24.09 4.99 10.51
N VAL A 55 -22.97 4.79 11.19
CA VAL A 55 -21.65 4.61 10.55
C VAL A 55 -21.68 3.46 9.57
N SER A 56 -22.21 2.30 9.94
CA SER A 56 -22.21 1.11 9.09
C SER A 56 -22.98 1.26 7.76
N LYS A 57 -23.73 2.35 7.56
CA LYS A 57 -24.49 2.67 6.35
C LYS A 57 -23.88 3.79 5.50
N LEU A 58 -22.79 4.41 5.95
CA LEU A 58 -22.06 5.41 5.17
C LEU A 58 -21.11 4.67 4.20
N ASP A 59 -21.04 5.10 2.95
CA ASP A 59 -20.10 4.59 1.96
C ASP A 59 -18.68 5.05 2.34
N TRP A 60 -17.93 4.17 3.01
CA TRP A 60 -16.58 4.48 3.48
C TRP A 60 -15.52 4.15 2.43
N THR A 61 -14.51 5.02 2.32
CA THR A 61 -13.25 4.69 1.65
C THR A 61 -12.33 3.91 2.60
N VAL A 62 -11.34 3.23 2.03
CA VAL A 62 -10.34 2.43 2.78
C VAL A 62 -9.65 3.27 3.86
N GLU A 63 -9.35 4.52 3.53
CA GLU A 63 -8.72 5.50 4.43
C GLU A 63 -9.55 5.79 5.69
N GLU A 64 -10.87 5.77 5.56
CA GLU A 64 -11.81 6.05 6.66
C GLU A 64 -12.07 4.83 7.56
N LEU A 65 -11.96 3.62 7.01
CA LEU A 65 -12.01 2.37 7.76
C LEU A 65 -10.80 2.20 8.68
N PHE A 66 -9.61 2.60 8.22
CA PHE A 66 -8.34 2.42 8.92
C PHE A 66 -8.09 3.39 10.08
N GLN A 67 -8.55 4.63 9.97
CA GLN A 67 -8.36 5.65 11.03
C GLN A 67 -9.21 5.40 12.29
N ARG A 68 -10.03 4.33 12.29
CA ARG A 68 -10.90 3.92 13.39
C ARG A 68 -10.36 2.77 14.25
N GLU A 69 -9.25 2.14 13.84
CA GLU A 69 -8.70 1.00 14.57
C GLU A 69 -7.84 1.44 15.76
N ILE A 70 -8.38 1.22 16.97
CA ILE A 70 -7.65 1.41 18.22
C ILE A 70 -6.71 0.22 18.40
N ASP A 71 -5.40 0.50 18.47
CA ASP A 71 -4.38 -0.46 18.90
C ASP A 71 -4.57 -0.76 20.40
N TRP A 72 -5.37 -1.78 20.68
CA TRP A 72 -5.64 -2.23 22.04
C TRP A 72 -4.42 -2.84 22.72
N GLN A 73 -3.40 -3.30 21.98
CA GLN A 73 -2.15 -3.76 22.60
C GLN A 73 -1.44 -2.59 23.25
N ARG A 74 -1.28 -1.50 22.51
CA ARG A 74 -0.77 -0.23 23.06
C ARG A 74 -1.62 0.25 24.24
N VAL A 75 -2.94 0.22 24.12
CA VAL A 75 -3.82 0.66 25.22
C VAL A 75 -3.53 -0.13 26.49
N ARG A 76 -3.47 -1.47 26.41
CA ARG A 76 -3.36 -2.34 27.59
C ARG A 76 -1.95 -2.57 28.09
N HIS A 77 -0.94 -2.52 27.23
CA HIS A 77 0.45 -2.79 27.58
C HIS A 77 1.27 -1.51 27.80
N ASP A 78 0.89 -0.40 27.16
CA ASP A 78 1.59 0.87 27.33
C ASP A 78 0.77 1.83 28.20
N ILE A 79 -0.45 2.17 27.76
CA ILE A 79 -1.20 3.32 28.30
C ILE A 79 -1.85 3.00 29.66
N VAL A 80 -2.56 1.88 29.79
CA VAL A 80 -3.20 1.47 31.05
C VAL A 80 -2.16 1.23 32.15
N PRO A 81 -1.04 0.51 31.92
CA PRO A 81 0.02 0.34 32.92
C PRO A 81 0.69 1.67 33.26
N TYR A 82 0.88 2.56 32.28
CA TYR A 82 1.34 3.92 32.51
C TYR A 82 0.41 4.72 33.43
N LEU A 83 -0.91 4.60 33.26
CA LEU A 83 -1.91 5.25 34.13
C LEU A 83 -2.04 4.59 35.52
N ARG A 84 -1.76 3.29 35.62
CA ARG A 84 -1.84 2.51 36.88
C ARG A 84 -0.63 2.69 37.77
N ARG A 85 0.54 2.99 37.21
CA ARG A 85 1.80 3.18 37.97
C ARG A 85 1.59 4.20 39.11
N GLU A 86 2.15 3.88 40.27
CA GLU A 86 2.00 4.68 41.51
C GLU A 86 3.15 5.67 41.72
N ALA A 87 4.32 5.42 41.10
CA ALA A 87 5.53 6.22 41.25
C ALA A 87 6.07 6.71 39.89
N GLY A 88 6.33 8.02 39.80
CA GLY A 88 6.85 8.71 38.61
C GLY A 88 5.95 9.86 38.13
N PRO A 89 6.46 10.79 37.30
CA PRO A 89 5.63 11.83 36.70
C PRO A 89 4.66 11.21 35.67
N HIS A 90 3.38 11.50 35.84
CA HIS A 90 2.31 11.10 34.92
C HIS A 90 1.68 12.37 34.34
N PHE A 91 1.76 12.53 33.01
CA PHE A 91 1.07 13.62 32.31
C PHE A 91 0.27 13.03 31.16
N PHE A 92 -0.98 13.46 31.04
CA PHE A 92 -1.91 12.97 30.04
C PHE A 92 -2.33 14.14 29.16
N ASN A 93 -1.84 14.17 27.92
CA ASN A 93 -2.14 15.25 26.99
C ASN A 93 -3.65 15.30 26.67
N SER A 94 -4.16 16.43 26.16
CA SER A 94 -5.58 16.66 25.95
C SER A 94 -6.22 15.70 24.95
N LEU A 95 -7.48 15.35 25.18
CA LEU A 95 -8.31 14.68 24.17
C LEU A 95 -8.96 15.72 23.27
N THR A 96 -9.05 15.43 21.97
CA THR A 96 -9.82 16.27 21.04
C THR A 96 -11.09 15.54 20.65
N ILE A 97 -12.23 16.17 20.93
CA ILE A 97 -13.56 15.59 20.81
C ILE A 97 -14.39 16.48 19.90
N ALA A 98 -15.06 15.91 18.89
CA ALA A 98 -16.10 16.59 18.14
C ALA A 98 -17.46 16.33 18.79
N LEU A 99 -18.21 17.39 19.10
CA LEU A 99 -19.62 17.24 19.46
C LEU A 99 -20.43 17.16 18.17
N VAL A 100 -20.92 15.95 17.87
CA VAL A 100 -21.61 15.64 16.61
C VAL A 100 -23.11 15.51 16.90
N PRO A 101 -23.96 16.43 16.39
CA PRO A 101 -25.40 16.33 16.57
C PRO A 101 -26.00 15.28 15.66
N PHE A 102 -27.05 14.62 16.14
CA PHE A 102 -27.74 13.57 15.41
C PHE A 102 -29.24 13.60 15.67
N ASP A 103 -29.99 13.08 14.70
CA ASP A 103 -31.43 12.87 14.78
C ASP A 103 -31.75 11.45 14.32
N GLY A 104 -32.21 10.61 15.26
CA GLY A 104 -32.30 9.16 15.07
C GLY A 104 -30.93 8.53 14.75
N ASP A 105 -30.81 7.94 13.56
CA ASP A 105 -29.56 7.31 13.07
C ASP A 105 -28.75 8.22 12.12
N ARG A 106 -29.13 9.49 11.94
CA ARG A 106 -28.50 10.38 10.96
C ARG A 106 -27.78 11.56 11.61
N ILE A 107 -26.53 11.78 11.20
CA ILE A 107 -25.75 12.98 11.55
C ILE A 107 -26.42 14.21 10.90
N ARG A 108 -26.42 15.33 11.63
CA ARG A 108 -26.98 16.62 11.22
C ARG A 108 -25.97 17.74 11.47
N ALA A 109 -26.13 18.85 10.77
CA ALA A 109 -25.45 20.09 11.10
C ALA A 109 -26.17 20.82 12.25
N TYR A 110 -25.46 21.72 12.93
CA TYR A 110 -26.04 22.48 14.06
C TYR A 110 -27.13 23.46 13.63
N ASP A 111 -27.12 23.90 12.37
CA ASP A 111 -28.05 24.83 11.73
C ASP A 111 -29.21 24.12 10.98
N ASP A 112 -29.23 22.78 10.96
CA ASP A 112 -30.34 22.03 10.40
C ASP A 112 -31.65 22.31 11.17
N PRO A 113 -32.81 22.35 10.49
CA PRO A 113 -34.12 22.64 11.10
C PRO A 113 -34.66 21.42 11.87
N VAL A 114 -33.98 21.05 12.95
CA VAL A 114 -34.33 19.95 13.87
C VAL A 114 -34.76 20.54 15.21
N ASP A 115 -35.69 19.86 15.90
CA ASP A 115 -36.13 20.22 17.26
C ASP A 115 -35.04 19.88 18.29
N TRP A 116 -34.00 20.71 18.35
CA TRP A 116 -32.92 20.58 19.31
C TRP A 116 -33.37 20.92 20.73
N VAL A 117 -33.07 20.05 21.68
CA VAL A 117 -33.39 20.22 23.10
C VAL A 117 -32.09 20.39 23.88
N ALA A 118 -31.77 21.62 24.26
CA ALA A 118 -30.61 21.89 25.10
C ALA A 118 -30.96 21.79 26.60
N PRO A 119 -30.17 21.08 27.41
CA PRO A 119 -30.44 20.89 28.84
C PRO A 119 -30.25 22.19 29.62
N ARG A 120 -30.82 22.26 30.84
CA ARG A 120 -30.59 23.39 31.76
C ARG A 120 -29.24 23.25 32.45
N LEU A 121 -28.55 24.37 32.64
CA LEU A 121 -27.37 24.49 33.50
C LEU A 121 -27.84 24.53 34.97
N ASP A 122 -27.08 23.93 35.88
CA ASP A 122 -27.47 23.85 37.30
C ASP A 122 -27.24 25.17 38.04
N HIS A 123 -26.27 25.97 37.60
CA HIS A 123 -26.04 27.32 38.11
C HIS A 123 -26.95 28.33 37.39
N SER A 124 -27.28 29.45 38.04
CA SER A 124 -28.23 30.44 37.51
C SER A 124 -27.65 31.84 37.30
N ASN A 125 -26.55 32.19 37.97
CA ASN A 125 -25.95 33.53 37.91
C ASN A 125 -24.97 33.69 36.74
N TYR A 126 -25.44 33.51 35.50
CA TYR A 126 -24.66 33.83 34.30
C TYR A 126 -24.98 35.23 33.80
N SER A 127 -23.97 35.92 33.28
CA SER A 127 -24.17 37.21 32.61
C SER A 127 -24.96 37.02 31.30
N LYS A 128 -24.58 36.01 30.50
CA LYS A 128 -25.27 35.67 29.25
C LYS A 128 -25.46 34.17 29.16
N GLN A 129 -26.62 33.73 28.68
CA GLN A 129 -26.84 32.32 28.31
C GLN A 129 -27.12 32.25 26.81
N ALA A 130 -26.52 31.27 26.14
CA ALA A 130 -26.74 31.00 24.72
C ALA A 130 -26.94 29.49 24.50
N THR A 131 -27.65 29.16 23.43
CA THR A 131 -27.92 27.78 23.02
C THR A 131 -27.46 27.58 21.58
N PHE A 132 -26.69 26.53 21.36
CA PHE A 132 -26.10 26.13 20.08
C PHE A 132 -26.57 24.72 19.77
N GLY A 133 -27.74 24.61 19.13
CA GLY A 133 -28.45 23.35 18.93
C GLY A 133 -28.70 22.63 20.27
N PRO A 134 -28.24 21.38 20.44
CA PRO A 134 -28.38 20.61 21.69
C PRO A 134 -27.40 20.98 22.81
N VAL A 135 -26.57 22.03 22.63
CA VAL A 135 -25.59 22.51 23.61
C VAL A 135 -26.08 23.81 24.26
N ARG A 136 -25.98 23.91 25.59
CA ARG A 136 -26.21 25.15 26.34
C ARG A 136 -24.92 25.67 26.95
N CYS A 137 -24.68 26.97 26.81
CA CYS A 137 -23.53 27.67 27.39
C CYS A 137 -24.00 28.86 28.24
N GLY A 138 -23.47 28.97 29.46
CA GLY A 138 -23.64 30.12 30.34
C GLY A 138 -22.29 30.82 30.52
N TYR A 139 -22.22 32.10 30.19
CA TYR A 139 -21.01 32.90 30.19
C TYR A 139 -20.95 33.81 31.41
N TRP A 140 -19.75 33.97 31.98
CA TRP A 140 -19.53 34.87 33.11
C TRP A 140 -19.45 36.33 32.68
N GLY A 141 -19.06 36.61 31.43
CA GLY A 141 -19.05 37.94 30.84
C GLY A 141 -20.24 38.20 29.90
N GLN A 142 -20.55 39.48 29.67
CA GLN A 142 -21.39 39.91 28.56
C GLN A 142 -20.55 39.97 27.27
N TRP A 143 -21.18 39.66 26.14
CA TRP A 143 -20.54 39.72 24.82
C TRP A 143 -21.61 39.83 23.73
N GLU A 144 -21.26 40.37 22.57
CA GLU A 144 -22.12 40.38 21.37
C GLU A 144 -21.54 39.50 20.27
N ASP A 145 -20.21 39.51 20.11
CA ASP A 145 -19.45 38.62 19.23
C ASP A 145 -18.75 37.51 20.05
N PRO A 146 -18.74 36.24 19.62
CA PRO A 146 -18.02 35.16 20.31
C PRO A 146 -16.50 35.42 20.45
N ARG A 147 -15.92 36.38 19.72
CA ARG A 147 -14.52 36.80 19.84
C ARG A 147 -14.28 37.80 20.97
N ASP A 148 -15.34 38.35 21.56
CA ASP A 148 -15.22 39.30 22.66
C ASP A 148 -14.61 38.65 23.90
N PRO A 149 -13.86 39.39 24.74
CA PRO A 149 -13.28 38.86 25.97
C PRO A 149 -14.32 38.24 26.92
N GLY A 150 -15.56 38.72 26.90
CA GLY A 150 -16.66 38.21 27.73
C GLY A 150 -17.15 36.80 27.36
N ALA A 151 -16.83 36.31 26.16
CA ALA A 151 -17.18 34.97 25.71
C ALA A 151 -16.16 33.89 26.14
N ARG A 152 -15.03 34.28 26.74
CA ARG A 152 -13.91 33.36 27.02
C ARG A 152 -14.18 32.33 28.11
N LEU A 153 -14.97 32.66 29.12
CA LEU A 153 -15.15 31.83 30.32
C LEU A 153 -16.62 31.61 30.63
N GLY A 154 -16.96 30.37 30.98
CA GLY A 154 -18.33 30.00 31.30
C GLY A 154 -18.46 28.52 31.66
N GLN A 155 -19.70 28.04 31.65
CA GLN A 155 -20.06 26.63 31.80
C GLN A 155 -20.89 26.15 30.62
N LEU A 156 -20.64 24.92 30.18
CA LEU A 156 -21.40 24.29 29.10
C LEU A 156 -21.93 22.93 29.51
N CYS A 157 -23.08 22.57 28.95
CA CYS A 157 -23.68 21.24 29.05
C CYS A 157 -24.37 20.87 27.74
N TRP A 158 -24.52 19.57 27.46
CA TRP A 158 -25.16 19.09 26.24
C TRP A 158 -26.07 17.89 26.48
N ASN A 159 -27.02 17.72 25.55
CA ASN A 159 -27.96 16.60 25.55
C ASN A 159 -27.29 15.34 25.00
N LYS A 160 -27.12 14.30 25.82
CA LYS A 160 -26.53 13.01 25.40
C LYS A 160 -27.39 12.24 24.40
N GLU A 161 -28.68 12.57 24.30
CA GLU A 161 -29.62 11.89 23.39
C GLU A 161 -29.62 12.52 21.99
N GLN A 162 -28.97 13.67 21.80
CA GLN A 162 -28.89 14.39 20.53
C GLN A 162 -27.46 14.76 20.11
N ILE A 163 -26.45 14.46 20.96
CA ILE A 163 -25.03 14.68 20.67
C ILE A 163 -24.20 13.46 21.04
N TYR A 164 -23.36 13.03 20.11
CA TYR A 164 -22.21 12.16 20.40
C TYR A 164 -20.96 13.00 20.59
N GLY A 165 -20.29 12.86 21.74
CA GLY A 165 -18.95 13.42 21.96
C GLY A 165 -17.89 12.46 21.44
N VAL A 166 -17.49 12.61 20.19
CA VAL A 166 -16.67 11.63 19.47
C VAL A 166 -15.19 11.98 19.58
N ALA A 167 -14.35 11.04 20.02
CA ALA A 167 -12.90 11.24 20.05
C ALA A 167 -12.28 11.24 18.66
N ILE A 168 -11.81 12.40 18.20
CA ILE A 168 -11.18 12.57 16.89
C ILE A 168 -9.65 12.45 16.97
N ASP A 169 -9.06 12.88 18.09
CA ASP A 169 -7.69 12.56 18.50
C ASP A 169 -7.69 12.07 19.96
N GLY A 170 -6.79 11.12 20.26
CA GLY A 170 -6.69 10.50 21.57
C GLY A 170 -7.64 9.32 21.77
N GLN A 171 -8.08 8.65 20.72
CA GLN A 171 -8.95 7.46 20.81
C GLN A 171 -8.37 6.36 21.71
N HIS A 172 -7.09 6.01 21.55
CA HIS A 172 -6.37 5.07 22.43
C HIS A 172 -6.36 5.51 23.90
N ARG A 173 -6.27 6.82 24.13
CA ARG A 173 -6.27 7.42 25.46
C ARG A 173 -7.65 7.34 26.10
N LEU A 174 -8.71 7.66 25.35
CA LEU A 174 -10.10 7.51 25.81
C LEU A 174 -10.45 6.03 26.06
N ALA A 175 -9.98 5.13 25.20
CA ALA A 175 -10.12 3.69 25.36
C ALA A 175 -9.46 3.19 26.67
N ALA A 176 -8.24 3.64 26.96
CA ALA A 176 -7.56 3.34 28.23
C ALA A 176 -8.34 3.84 29.45
N ILE A 177 -8.91 5.06 29.37
CA ILE A 177 -9.74 5.63 30.43
C ILE A 177 -11.00 4.78 30.65
N LYS A 178 -11.71 4.41 29.59
CA LYS A 178 -12.91 3.54 29.66
C LYS A 178 -12.58 2.18 30.28
N GLU A 179 -11.47 1.57 29.89
CA GLU A 179 -11.00 0.30 30.47
C GLU A 179 -10.68 0.44 31.95
N LEU A 180 -9.97 1.50 32.33
CA LEU A 180 -9.59 1.76 33.72
C LEU A 180 -10.80 2.06 34.62
N VAL A 181 -11.82 2.75 34.11
CA VAL A 181 -13.08 2.99 34.83
C VAL A 181 -13.89 1.70 34.99
N ARG A 182 -13.95 0.85 33.95
CA ARG A 182 -14.66 -0.44 33.96
C ARG A 182 -14.04 -1.45 34.93
N ASP A 183 -12.72 -1.50 35.03
CA ASP A 183 -12.00 -2.47 35.87
C ASP A 183 -12.10 -2.19 37.38
N GLY A 184 -12.66 -1.04 37.79
CA GLY A 184 -13.00 -0.76 39.20
C GLY A 184 -11.82 -0.69 40.19
N GLY A 185 -10.57 -0.77 39.72
CA GLY A 185 -9.36 -0.77 40.56
C GLY A 185 -9.05 0.58 41.24
N PRO A 186 -8.05 0.64 42.14
CA PRO A 186 -7.70 1.86 42.90
C PRO A 186 -7.37 3.08 42.02
N ALA A 187 -6.96 2.88 40.77
CA ALA A 187 -6.78 3.94 39.78
C ALA A 187 -8.09 4.58 39.28
N SER A 188 -9.23 3.86 39.30
CA SER A 188 -10.58 4.37 39.00
C SER A 188 -11.05 5.42 40.02
N GLY A 189 -10.49 5.38 41.23
CA GLY A 189 -10.72 6.36 42.29
C GLY A 189 -9.74 7.54 42.31
N LYS A 190 -8.74 7.60 41.41
CA LYS A 190 -7.83 8.75 41.34
C LYS A 190 -8.63 9.98 40.87
N ARG A 191 -8.57 11.08 41.63
CA ARG A 191 -9.14 12.40 41.27
C ARG A 191 -8.36 13.08 40.13
N ALA A 192 -8.03 12.33 39.08
CA ALA A 192 -7.36 12.87 37.91
C ALA A 192 -8.42 13.50 36.98
N ALA A 193 -8.23 14.79 36.69
CA ALA A 193 -8.95 15.48 35.63
C ALA A 193 -8.00 15.62 34.42
N ILE A 194 -8.56 15.47 33.24
CA ILE A 194 -7.85 15.66 31.97
C ILE A 194 -8.43 16.85 31.23
N SER A 195 -7.55 17.53 30.48
CA SER A 195 -7.97 18.56 29.54
C SER A 195 -8.65 17.89 28.34
N VAL A 196 -9.79 18.42 27.93
CA VAL A 196 -10.55 17.96 26.77
C VAL A 196 -10.90 19.18 25.91
N LEU A 197 -10.57 19.12 24.63
CA LEU A 197 -10.93 20.12 23.63
C LEU A 197 -12.19 19.64 22.92
N LEU A 198 -13.31 20.34 23.15
CA LEU A 198 -14.60 20.08 22.52
C LEU A 198 -14.77 20.99 21.30
N LEU A 199 -14.80 20.42 20.10
CA LEU A 199 -15.12 21.12 18.86
C LEU A 199 -16.63 21.21 18.70
N VAL A 200 -17.14 22.43 18.51
CA VAL A 200 -18.58 22.70 18.32
C VAL A 200 -18.74 23.50 17.04
N LEU A 201 -18.91 22.81 15.92
CA LEU A 201 -18.92 23.42 14.58
C LEU A 201 -20.29 24.09 14.28
N ASP A 202 -20.65 25.10 15.08
CA ASP A 202 -21.85 25.93 14.91
C ASP A 202 -21.47 27.30 14.32
N PRO A 203 -22.05 27.74 13.19
CA PRO A 203 -21.74 29.03 12.58
C PRO A 203 -21.89 30.24 13.52
N ARG A 204 -22.79 30.17 14.50
CA ARG A 204 -23.01 31.24 15.50
C ARG A 204 -21.86 31.40 16.48
N LEU A 205 -21.01 30.38 16.62
CA LEU A 205 -19.74 30.45 17.36
C LEU A 205 -18.58 30.94 16.50
N GLY A 206 -18.85 31.32 15.25
CA GLY A 206 -17.84 31.75 14.28
C GLY A 206 -17.23 30.61 13.48
N PHE A 207 -17.83 29.42 13.47
CA PHE A 207 -17.43 28.36 12.56
C PHE A 207 -17.64 28.80 11.10
N ALA A 208 -16.61 28.64 10.28
CA ALA A 208 -16.65 28.97 8.86
C ALA A 208 -15.93 27.87 8.07
N GLU A 209 -16.60 27.27 7.09
CA GLU A 209 -16.04 26.22 6.23
C GLU A 209 -14.96 26.77 5.27
N GLY A 210 -13.95 25.95 4.96
CA GLY A 210 -12.91 26.29 3.99
C GLY A 210 -13.37 26.20 2.53
N VAL A 211 -12.47 26.48 1.56
CA VAL A 211 -12.76 26.33 0.13
C VAL A 211 -12.55 24.84 -0.26
N GLY A 212 -13.64 24.05 -0.36
CA GLY A 212 -13.58 22.61 -0.62
C GLY A 212 -14.97 21.94 -0.67
N GLU A 213 -15.03 20.60 -0.59
CA GLU A 213 -16.28 19.82 -0.56
C GLU A 213 -17.27 20.42 0.46
N THR A 214 -18.39 20.94 -0.04
CA THR A 214 -19.37 21.66 0.77
C THR A 214 -20.14 20.71 1.68
N GLY A 215 -20.08 20.93 3.00
CA GLY A 215 -20.93 20.23 3.97
C GLY A 215 -20.24 19.85 5.28
N TYR A 216 -21.01 19.96 6.38
CA TYR A 216 -20.63 19.61 7.75
C TYR A 216 -19.91 18.26 7.90
N ILE A 217 -20.39 17.22 7.20
CA ILE A 217 -19.80 15.87 7.24
C ILE A 217 -18.42 15.84 6.56
N ALA A 218 -18.25 16.53 5.44
CA ALA A 218 -16.96 16.60 4.74
C ALA A 218 -15.91 17.35 5.59
N THR A 219 -16.31 18.43 6.25
CA THR A 219 -15.42 19.16 7.19
C THR A 219 -15.03 18.32 8.40
N LEU A 220 -15.99 17.59 9.00
CA LEU A 220 -15.68 16.66 10.08
C LEU A 220 -14.67 15.60 9.63
N ARG A 221 -14.91 14.97 8.49
CA ARG A 221 -14.03 13.95 7.88
C ARG A 221 -12.62 14.49 7.67
N GLN A 222 -12.49 15.69 7.09
CA GLN A 222 -11.18 16.31 6.87
C GLN A 222 -10.43 16.53 8.20
N LEU A 223 -11.13 17.01 9.24
CA LEU A 223 -10.54 17.17 10.57
C LEU A 223 -10.09 15.85 11.21
N PHE A 224 -10.84 14.76 11.00
CA PHE A 224 -10.42 13.42 11.43
C PHE A 224 -9.11 12.99 10.78
N ILE A 225 -8.97 13.21 9.47
CA ILE A 225 -7.78 12.83 8.70
C ILE A 225 -6.57 13.66 9.14
N ASP A 226 -6.73 14.99 9.18
CA ASP A 226 -5.62 15.92 9.44
C ASP A 226 -5.04 15.77 10.85
N LEU A 227 -5.89 15.55 11.86
CA LEU A 227 -5.43 15.36 13.24
C LEU A 227 -4.73 14.01 13.47
N ASN A 228 -5.13 12.96 12.74
CA ASN A 228 -4.52 11.63 12.89
C ASN A 228 -3.23 11.45 12.06
N LYS A 229 -3.01 12.25 11.01
CA LYS A 229 -1.77 12.20 10.19
C LYS A 229 -0.49 12.48 10.99
N HIS A 230 -0.59 13.02 12.21
CA HIS A 230 0.56 13.46 13.02
C HIS A 230 0.84 12.64 14.30
N ALA A 231 0.05 11.61 14.66
CA ALA A 231 0.20 10.87 15.92
C ALA A 231 0.61 9.39 15.74
N ARG A 232 1.91 9.11 15.94
CA ARG A 232 2.66 7.84 15.77
C ARG A 232 2.99 7.46 14.32
N PRO A 233 4.14 6.79 14.07
CA PRO A 233 4.47 6.29 12.75
C PRO A 233 3.41 5.28 12.35
N VAL A 234 2.55 5.73 11.43
CA VAL A 234 1.63 4.89 10.67
C VAL A 234 2.49 3.82 9.99
N SER A 235 2.05 2.57 10.09
CA SER A 235 2.77 1.47 9.44
C SER A 235 2.89 1.72 7.93
N ARG A 236 3.89 1.15 7.26
CA ARG A 236 4.22 1.54 5.88
C ARG A 236 3.05 1.31 4.91
N ALA A 237 2.36 0.17 5.04
CA ALA A 237 1.19 -0.13 4.20
C ALA A 237 0.07 0.90 4.42
N ARG A 238 -0.19 1.27 5.68
CA ARG A 238 -1.17 2.30 6.03
C ARG A 238 -0.73 3.70 5.57
N GLN A 239 0.56 4.00 5.61
CA GLN A 239 1.09 5.28 5.12
C GLN A 239 0.83 5.40 3.62
N ILE A 240 1.07 4.35 2.84
CA ILE A 240 0.81 4.31 1.39
C ILE A 240 -0.68 4.53 1.08
N LEU A 241 -1.56 3.93 1.89
CA LEU A 241 -3.00 4.09 1.70
C LEU A 241 -3.51 5.50 2.11
N LEU A 242 -2.81 6.19 3.01
CA LEU A 242 -3.25 7.48 3.55
C LEU A 242 -2.53 8.71 2.98
N ASP A 243 -1.36 8.55 2.36
CA ASP A 243 -0.55 9.70 1.96
C ASP A 243 -0.91 10.22 0.57
N ASP A 244 -1.69 11.29 0.54
CA ASP A 244 -2.05 12.04 -0.69
C ASP A 244 -0.92 12.93 -1.22
N ARG A 245 0.18 13.06 -0.48
CA ARG A 245 1.29 13.96 -0.84
C ARG A 245 2.52 13.23 -1.36
N ASP A 246 2.52 11.90 -1.32
CA ASP A 246 3.62 11.07 -1.80
C ASP A 246 3.30 10.50 -3.20
N PRO A 247 4.09 10.83 -4.25
CA PRO A 247 3.87 10.32 -5.61
C PRO A 247 3.83 8.79 -5.67
N GLY A 248 4.73 8.12 -4.94
CA GLY A 248 4.76 6.66 -4.84
C GLY A 248 3.44 6.09 -4.28
N ALA A 249 3.01 6.60 -3.13
CA ALA A 249 1.76 6.20 -2.48
C ALA A 249 0.52 6.40 -3.37
N VAL A 250 0.42 7.54 -4.04
CA VAL A 250 -0.70 7.84 -4.93
C VAL A 250 -0.68 6.93 -6.17
N CYS A 251 0.49 6.61 -6.73
CA CYS A 251 0.61 5.64 -7.81
C CYS A 251 0.20 4.22 -7.37
N VAL A 252 0.57 3.78 -6.16
CA VAL A 252 0.10 2.48 -5.62
C VAL A 252 -1.42 2.46 -5.48
N ARG A 253 -2.02 3.53 -4.96
CA ARG A 253 -3.49 3.67 -4.86
C ARG A 253 -4.19 3.76 -6.20
N ALA A 254 -3.49 4.16 -7.26
CA ALA A 254 -4.03 4.11 -8.61
C ALA A 254 -4.17 2.66 -9.12
N LEU A 255 -3.39 1.71 -8.59
CA LEU A 255 -3.43 0.28 -8.97
C LEU A 255 -4.51 -0.52 -8.24
N VAL A 256 -4.98 -0.07 -7.08
CA VAL A 256 -5.93 -0.83 -6.26
C VAL A 256 -7.34 -0.25 -6.28
N GLY A 257 -8.32 -1.12 -6.04
CA GLY A 257 -9.72 -0.74 -5.88
C GLY A 257 -9.91 0.23 -4.72
N ARG A 258 -10.86 1.15 -4.86
CA ARG A 258 -11.14 2.17 -3.81
C ARG A 258 -12.01 1.65 -2.68
N LYS A 259 -12.70 0.54 -2.91
CA LYS A 259 -13.64 -0.08 -1.98
C LYS A 259 -13.72 -1.58 -2.24
N LEU A 260 -14.20 -2.33 -1.25
CA LEU A 260 -14.54 -3.74 -1.45
C LEU A 260 -15.78 -3.83 -2.35
N THR A 261 -15.66 -4.54 -3.46
CA THR A 261 -16.72 -4.75 -4.45
C THR A 261 -16.95 -6.25 -4.68
N HIS A 262 -18.10 -6.59 -5.26
CA HIS A 262 -18.37 -7.97 -5.68
C HIS A 262 -17.67 -8.29 -7.00
N GLY A 263 -17.10 -9.48 -7.06
CA GLY A 263 -16.42 -10.00 -8.24
C GLY A 263 -15.09 -9.30 -8.51
N PHE A 264 -14.55 -9.57 -9.70
CA PHE A 264 -13.25 -9.07 -10.13
C PHE A 264 -13.34 -8.13 -11.34
N GLY A 265 -14.49 -7.47 -11.51
CA GLY A 265 -14.75 -6.60 -12.67
C GLY A 265 -13.80 -5.41 -12.80
N GLU A 266 -13.18 -4.96 -11.70
CA GLU A 266 -12.20 -3.88 -11.71
C GLU A 266 -10.93 -4.21 -12.52
N LEU A 267 -10.60 -5.50 -12.69
CA LEU A 267 -9.48 -5.95 -13.53
C LEU A 267 -9.68 -5.62 -15.02
N HIS A 268 -10.93 -5.41 -15.45
CA HIS A 268 -11.31 -5.16 -16.84
C HIS A 268 -11.72 -3.70 -17.10
N GLN A 269 -11.54 -2.82 -16.11
CA GLN A 269 -11.75 -1.37 -16.29
C GLN A 269 -10.52 -0.75 -16.98
N HIS A 270 -10.67 0.46 -17.52
CA HIS A 270 -9.57 1.23 -18.08
C HIS A 270 -9.54 2.63 -17.46
N PRO A 271 -8.50 2.99 -16.69
CA PRO A 271 -7.38 2.13 -16.26
C PRO A 271 -7.83 1.02 -15.29
N ALA A 272 -7.23 -0.16 -15.42
CA ALA A 272 -7.53 -1.34 -14.61
C ALA A 272 -7.12 -1.15 -13.14
N ARG A 273 -7.88 -1.76 -12.24
CA ARG A 273 -7.60 -1.76 -10.81
C ARG A 273 -7.66 -3.17 -10.26
N LEU A 274 -6.76 -3.50 -9.34
CA LEU A 274 -6.78 -4.73 -8.58
C LEU A 274 -7.87 -4.64 -7.50
N PRO A 275 -8.90 -5.49 -7.54
CA PRO A 275 -9.90 -5.55 -6.47
C PRO A 275 -9.23 -5.72 -5.11
N LEU A 276 -9.70 -5.00 -4.09
CA LEU A 276 -9.18 -5.12 -2.73
C LEU A 276 -9.35 -6.53 -2.13
N THR A 277 -10.28 -7.32 -2.68
CA THR A 277 -10.42 -8.72 -2.30
C THR A 277 -9.22 -9.56 -2.74
N LEU A 278 -8.45 -9.16 -3.76
CA LEU A 278 -7.25 -9.84 -4.30
C LEU A 278 -5.92 -9.25 -3.80
N VAL A 279 -5.93 -8.14 -3.06
CA VAL A 279 -4.72 -7.48 -2.56
C VAL A 279 -4.73 -7.51 -1.03
N ASP A 280 -3.63 -7.93 -0.41
CA ASP A 280 -3.50 -7.78 1.04
C ASP A 280 -3.26 -6.31 1.37
N TRP A 281 -4.29 -5.68 1.92
CA TRP A 281 -4.32 -4.27 2.31
C TRP A 281 -4.22 -4.05 3.82
N HIS A 282 -4.29 -5.10 4.63
CA HIS A 282 -4.35 -4.99 6.10
C HIS A 282 -3.10 -5.53 6.82
N SER A 283 -2.35 -6.44 6.19
CA SER A 283 -1.14 -6.98 6.79
C SER A 283 0.07 -6.07 6.64
N GLU A 284 0.97 -6.13 7.62
CA GLU A 284 2.26 -5.41 7.61
C GLU A 284 3.42 -6.22 7.02
N GLN A 285 3.09 -7.23 6.20
CA GLN A 285 4.08 -8.08 5.56
C GLN A 285 3.95 -8.00 4.04
N ALA A 286 5.07 -8.07 3.35
CA ALA A 286 5.07 -8.16 1.89
C ALA A 286 4.70 -9.56 1.39
N LYS A 287 4.70 -10.57 2.27
CA LYS A 287 4.38 -11.97 1.99
C LYS A 287 2.91 -12.16 1.68
N PHE A 288 2.64 -13.02 0.70
CA PHE A 288 1.30 -13.40 0.21
C PHE A 288 1.29 -14.86 -0.27
N ASP A 289 2.21 -15.67 0.23
CA ASP A 289 2.27 -17.11 -0.02
C ASP A 289 1.10 -17.86 0.64
N ASP A 290 0.46 -17.24 1.62
CA ASP A 290 -0.77 -17.69 2.27
C ASP A 290 -1.99 -16.83 1.89
N GLY A 291 -3.18 -17.30 2.27
CA GLY A 291 -4.42 -16.55 2.12
C GLY A 291 -4.88 -16.29 0.69
N PRO A 292 -5.91 -15.44 0.51
CA PRO A 292 -6.62 -15.29 -0.76
C PRO A 292 -5.98 -14.31 -1.76
N TYR A 293 -4.82 -13.74 -1.43
CA TYR A 293 -4.28 -12.58 -2.14
C TYR A 293 -3.31 -12.95 -3.29
N LEU A 294 -3.27 -12.12 -4.32
CA LEU A 294 -2.31 -12.19 -5.43
C LEU A 294 -1.05 -11.35 -5.20
N THR A 295 -1.17 -10.33 -4.35
CA THR A 295 -0.09 -9.40 -4.00
C THR A 295 -0.47 -8.64 -2.73
N THR A 296 0.40 -7.75 -2.28
CA THR A 296 0.21 -6.90 -1.08
C THR A 296 0.44 -5.43 -1.43
N ILE A 297 -0.06 -4.51 -0.60
CA ILE A 297 0.24 -3.08 -0.75
C ILE A 297 1.74 -2.80 -0.73
N LEU A 298 2.48 -3.51 0.14
CA LEU A 298 3.95 -3.40 0.21
C LEU A 298 4.64 -3.99 -1.03
N GLY A 299 4.09 -5.06 -1.60
CA GLY A 299 4.55 -5.63 -2.87
C GLY A 299 4.38 -4.63 -4.03
N LEU A 300 3.22 -3.98 -4.11
CA LEU A 300 2.95 -2.95 -5.11
C LEU A 300 3.81 -1.69 -4.91
N ASP A 301 4.03 -1.24 -3.66
CA ASP A 301 4.96 -0.14 -3.35
C ASP A 301 6.37 -0.45 -3.82
N TYR A 302 6.84 -1.69 -3.64
CA TYR A 302 8.13 -2.11 -4.19
C TYR A 302 8.15 -2.03 -5.72
N VAL A 303 7.10 -2.49 -6.40
CA VAL A 303 7.02 -2.40 -7.87
C VAL A 303 7.05 -0.94 -8.31
N VAL A 304 6.23 -0.08 -7.72
CA VAL A 304 6.14 1.35 -8.07
C VAL A 304 7.46 2.09 -7.78
N THR A 305 7.98 1.96 -6.56
CA THR A 305 9.11 2.80 -6.12
C THR A 305 10.48 2.23 -6.51
N ARG A 306 10.64 0.91 -6.57
CA ARG A 306 11.95 0.28 -6.83
C ARG A 306 12.08 -0.25 -8.25
N VAL A 307 11.03 -0.86 -8.80
CA VAL A 307 11.08 -1.45 -10.15
C VAL A 307 10.82 -0.38 -11.20
N LEU A 308 9.77 0.42 -11.01
CA LEU A 308 9.38 1.51 -11.92
C LEU A 308 10.07 2.84 -11.60
N LYS A 309 10.76 2.92 -10.46
CA LYS A 309 11.55 4.08 -10.01
C LYS A 309 10.72 5.36 -9.88
N ILE A 310 9.46 5.24 -9.47
CA ILE A 310 8.64 6.39 -9.09
C ILE A 310 9.14 6.89 -7.72
N PRO A 311 9.67 8.12 -7.64
CA PRO A 311 10.24 8.62 -6.41
C PRO A 311 9.16 8.82 -5.34
N GLY A 312 9.53 8.59 -4.09
CA GLY A 312 8.70 8.93 -2.94
C GLY A 312 9.16 10.24 -2.29
N LEU A 313 8.22 11.03 -1.78
CA LEU A 313 8.46 12.28 -1.05
C LEU A 313 8.93 11.95 0.38
N ARG A 314 10.23 11.69 0.54
CA ARG A 314 10.83 11.33 1.84
C ARG A 314 11.31 12.54 2.64
N ASP A 315 11.86 13.54 1.96
CA ASP A 315 12.40 14.75 2.58
C ASP A 315 11.95 16.00 1.77
N PRO A 316 11.03 16.83 2.30
CA PRO A 316 10.53 17.99 1.59
C PRO A 316 11.52 19.17 1.56
N VAL A 317 12.70 19.07 2.19
CA VAL A 317 13.74 20.11 2.16
C VAL A 317 15.03 19.70 1.44
N ASP A 318 15.13 18.44 0.99
CA ASP A 318 16.25 17.97 0.13
C ASP A 318 16.01 18.39 -1.34
N TYR A 319 16.32 19.65 -1.64
CA TYR A 319 16.05 20.24 -2.96
C TYR A 319 16.76 19.54 -4.13
N ASP A 320 17.98 19.04 -3.92
CA ASP A 320 18.76 18.38 -4.98
C ASP A 320 18.22 16.97 -5.29
N ARG A 321 17.64 16.30 -4.29
CA ARG A 321 16.87 15.08 -4.52
C ARG A 321 15.53 15.37 -5.18
N LEU A 322 14.78 16.36 -4.70
CA LEU A 322 13.48 16.74 -5.26
C LEU A 322 13.59 17.14 -6.74
N GLU A 323 14.67 17.82 -7.14
CA GLU A 323 14.91 18.18 -8.54
C GLU A 323 15.12 16.93 -9.43
N ARG A 324 15.86 15.94 -8.93
CA ARG A 324 16.01 14.63 -9.61
C ARG A 324 14.69 13.88 -9.68
N ASP A 325 13.91 13.91 -8.61
CA ASP A 325 12.62 13.22 -8.49
C ASP A 325 11.59 13.82 -9.46
N ILE A 326 11.46 15.16 -9.52
CA ILE A 326 10.60 15.84 -10.49
C ILE A 326 11.02 15.51 -11.92
N SER A 327 12.33 15.55 -12.21
CA SER A 327 12.86 15.22 -13.54
C SER A 327 12.65 13.74 -13.91
N GLY A 328 12.60 12.84 -12.92
CA GLY A 328 12.19 11.46 -13.07
C GLY A 328 10.71 11.33 -13.44
N LEU A 329 9.84 12.04 -12.73
CA LEU A 329 8.40 12.05 -12.93
C LEU A 329 7.98 12.68 -14.26
N GLU A 330 8.67 13.71 -14.74
CA GLU A 330 8.35 14.31 -16.06
C GLU A 330 8.49 13.34 -17.23
N ARG A 331 9.42 12.37 -17.12
CA ARG A 331 9.53 11.29 -18.11
C ARG A 331 8.32 10.35 -18.12
N LEU A 332 7.53 10.36 -17.05
CA LEU A 332 6.28 9.61 -16.90
C LEU A 332 5.04 10.42 -17.33
N VAL A 333 4.94 11.69 -16.92
CA VAL A 333 3.74 12.54 -17.08
C VAL A 333 3.77 13.43 -18.33
N LEU A 334 4.67 13.16 -19.28
CA LEU A 334 5.00 13.99 -20.46
C LEU A 334 5.77 15.27 -20.10
N THR A 335 6.70 15.65 -20.98
CA THR A 335 7.61 16.79 -20.78
C THR A 335 6.84 18.10 -20.70
N GLY A 336 7.10 18.91 -19.65
CA GLY A 336 6.52 20.24 -19.46
C GLY A 336 5.31 20.29 -18.53
N GLU A 337 4.69 19.16 -18.18
CA GLU A 337 3.52 19.14 -17.29
C GLU A 337 3.84 19.44 -15.81
N LEU A 338 5.12 19.34 -15.41
CA LEU A 338 5.60 19.65 -14.07
C LEU A 338 6.50 20.90 -14.03
N ASP A 339 6.46 21.76 -15.05
CA ASP A 339 7.23 23.01 -15.09
C ASP A 339 6.88 23.94 -13.92
N GLU A 340 5.61 23.96 -13.50
CA GLU A 340 5.18 24.74 -12.34
C GLU A 340 5.74 24.18 -11.03
N ALA A 341 5.84 22.86 -10.90
CA ALA A 341 6.48 22.20 -9.77
C ALA A 341 7.97 22.56 -9.71
N LYS A 342 8.69 22.58 -10.84
CA LYS A 342 10.09 23.03 -10.91
C LYS A 342 10.27 24.49 -10.51
N ARG A 343 9.40 25.39 -11.00
CA ARG A 343 9.42 26.82 -10.62
C ARG A 343 9.23 26.98 -9.12
N ARG A 344 8.25 26.26 -8.55
CA ARG A 344 7.98 26.26 -7.11
C ARG A 344 9.14 25.68 -6.29
N LEU A 345 9.77 24.60 -6.77
CA LEU A 345 10.94 24.03 -6.10
C LEU A 345 12.08 25.07 -5.99
N LYS A 346 12.33 25.84 -7.05
CA LYS A 346 13.32 26.92 -7.04
C LYS A 346 12.97 28.01 -6.01
N GLU A 347 11.71 28.42 -5.94
CA GLU A 347 11.24 29.38 -4.93
C GLU A 347 11.39 28.83 -3.50
N CYS A 348 11.03 27.55 -3.28
CA CYS A 348 11.21 26.88 -1.99
C CYS A 348 12.68 26.83 -1.57
N ARG A 349 13.60 26.58 -2.52
CA ARG A 349 15.06 26.60 -2.28
C ARG A 349 15.56 27.99 -1.90
N GLU A 350 15.11 29.03 -2.59
CA GLU A 350 15.50 30.42 -2.30
C GLU A 350 14.99 30.92 -0.94
N ARG A 351 13.85 30.37 -0.47
CA ARG A 351 13.17 30.79 0.77
C ARG A 351 13.32 29.80 1.93
N GLU A 352 14.10 28.74 1.76
CA GLU A 352 14.29 27.65 2.72
C GLU A 352 12.97 27.07 3.27
N ARG A 353 12.01 26.82 2.37
CA ARG A 353 10.68 26.26 2.71
C ARG A 353 10.54 24.81 2.24
N PRO A 354 9.74 23.99 2.93
CA PRO A 354 9.42 22.65 2.46
C PRO A 354 8.64 22.70 1.14
N PHE A 355 8.94 21.79 0.24
CA PHE A 355 8.25 21.61 -1.04
C PHE A 355 7.12 20.58 -0.91
N TYR A 356 5.99 20.88 -1.57
CA TYR A 356 4.87 19.96 -1.75
C TYR A 356 4.32 20.09 -3.18
N TYR A 357 3.87 18.97 -3.73
CA TYR A 357 3.06 18.95 -4.95
C TYR A 357 1.65 19.48 -4.66
N THR A 358 1.00 20.05 -5.67
CA THR A 358 -0.42 20.40 -5.59
C THR A 358 -1.29 19.18 -5.88
N ASP A 359 -2.56 19.23 -5.47
CA ASP A 359 -3.52 18.16 -5.74
C ASP A 359 -3.70 17.88 -7.25
N GLU A 360 -3.60 18.93 -8.08
CA GLU A 360 -3.66 18.78 -9.54
C GLU A 360 -2.42 18.05 -10.08
N GLU A 361 -1.22 18.40 -9.61
CA GLU A 361 0.02 17.71 -9.98
C GLU A 361 -0.02 16.25 -9.55
N MET A 362 -0.50 15.97 -8.34
CA MET A 362 -0.67 14.61 -7.83
C MET A 362 -1.66 13.80 -8.67
N LYS A 363 -2.80 14.39 -9.06
CA LYS A 363 -3.77 13.73 -9.96
C LYS A 363 -3.17 13.45 -11.34
N ARG A 364 -2.37 14.38 -11.89
CA ARG A 364 -1.68 14.16 -13.17
C ARG A 364 -0.65 13.04 -13.07
N ILE A 365 0.18 13.03 -12.03
CA ILE A 365 1.15 11.95 -11.78
C ILE A 365 0.44 10.60 -11.67
N ALA A 366 -0.64 10.53 -10.88
CA ALA A 366 -1.43 9.31 -10.72
C ALA A 366 -2.05 8.84 -12.05
N GLY A 367 -2.63 9.77 -12.81
CA GLY A 367 -3.29 9.50 -14.08
C GLY A 367 -2.32 9.02 -15.16
N ALA A 368 -1.18 9.69 -15.31
CA ALA A 368 -0.13 9.30 -16.25
C ALA A 368 0.49 7.95 -15.89
N PHE A 369 0.74 7.72 -14.60
CA PHE A 369 1.17 6.41 -14.12
C PHE A 369 0.15 5.32 -14.46
N ALA A 370 -1.13 5.55 -14.14
CA ALA A 370 -2.19 4.58 -14.37
C ALA A 370 -2.37 4.27 -15.86
N GLY A 371 -2.39 5.30 -16.71
CA GLY A 371 -2.52 5.15 -18.16
C GLY A 371 -1.35 4.38 -18.81
N LYS A 372 -0.17 4.40 -18.18
CA LYS A 372 1.00 3.66 -18.67
C LYS A 372 1.12 2.24 -18.12
N TRP A 373 0.89 2.06 -16.81
CA TRP A 373 1.27 0.83 -16.11
C TRP A 373 0.12 0.03 -15.50
N ALA A 374 -1.03 0.64 -15.22
CA ALA A 374 -2.09 -0.05 -14.47
C ALA A 374 -2.61 -1.28 -15.23
N ASP A 375 -2.92 -1.10 -16.51
CA ASP A 375 -3.39 -2.19 -17.37
C ASP A 375 -2.33 -3.29 -17.52
N ALA A 376 -1.05 -2.92 -17.67
CA ALA A 376 0.04 -3.89 -17.83
C ALA A 376 0.25 -4.74 -16.57
N ILE A 377 0.20 -4.11 -15.39
CA ILE A 377 0.32 -4.79 -14.10
C ILE A 377 -0.90 -5.69 -13.87
N ALA A 378 -2.12 -5.18 -14.11
CA ALA A 378 -3.35 -5.95 -13.96
C ALA A 378 -3.36 -7.16 -14.89
N VAL A 379 -2.98 -6.99 -16.17
CA VAL A 379 -2.86 -8.07 -17.16
C VAL A 379 -1.88 -9.13 -16.71
N PHE A 380 -0.69 -8.76 -16.24
CA PHE A 380 0.26 -9.77 -15.75
C PHE A 380 -0.30 -10.52 -14.54
N LEU A 381 -0.92 -9.80 -13.60
CA LEU A 381 -1.50 -10.38 -12.37
C LEU A 381 -2.80 -11.16 -12.61
N SER A 382 -3.40 -11.09 -13.80
CA SER A 382 -4.64 -11.80 -14.13
C SER A 382 -4.47 -12.89 -15.21
N GLU A 383 -3.49 -12.77 -16.11
CA GLU A 383 -3.26 -13.71 -17.23
C GLU A 383 -2.13 -14.72 -16.96
N PHE A 384 -1.27 -14.52 -15.95
CA PHE A 384 -0.31 -15.55 -15.56
C PHE A 384 -1.05 -16.73 -14.92
N ALA A 385 -0.86 -17.94 -15.46
CA ALA A 385 -1.75 -19.09 -15.23
C ALA A 385 -1.98 -19.46 -13.75
N PRO A 386 -0.98 -19.49 -12.85
CA PRO A 386 -1.24 -19.69 -11.42
C PRO A 386 -2.15 -18.62 -10.81
N TYR A 387 -2.06 -17.37 -11.27
CA TYR A 387 -2.91 -16.27 -10.80
C TYR A 387 -4.30 -16.34 -11.41
N THR A 388 -4.42 -16.63 -12.71
CA THR A 388 -5.72 -16.89 -13.36
C THR A 388 -6.47 -18.03 -12.67
N ALA A 389 -5.78 -19.13 -12.41
CA ALA A 389 -6.35 -20.29 -11.71
C ALA A 389 -6.77 -19.94 -10.27
N LEU A 390 -6.03 -19.08 -9.55
CA LEU A 390 -6.46 -18.59 -8.24
C LEU A 390 -7.73 -17.72 -8.36
N ILE A 391 -7.80 -16.82 -9.33
CA ILE A 391 -8.98 -15.96 -9.55
C ILE A 391 -10.22 -16.83 -9.83
N GLU A 392 -10.11 -17.82 -10.72
CA GLU A 392 -11.19 -18.77 -11.04
C GLU A 392 -11.59 -19.61 -9.82
N LEU A 393 -10.60 -20.13 -9.08
CA LEU A 393 -10.80 -20.87 -7.84
C LEU A 393 -11.60 -20.02 -6.84
N ARG A 394 -11.25 -18.75 -6.69
CA ARG A 394 -11.90 -17.85 -5.75
C ARG A 394 -13.34 -17.52 -6.11
N SER A 395 -13.64 -17.32 -7.40
CA SER A 395 -15.02 -17.17 -7.86
C SER A 395 -15.84 -18.45 -7.66
N ARG A 396 -15.25 -19.63 -7.93
CA ARG A 396 -15.90 -20.93 -7.67
C ARG A 396 -16.24 -21.11 -6.18
N LEU A 397 -15.32 -20.69 -5.30
CA LEU A 397 -15.47 -20.76 -3.85
C LEU A 397 -16.30 -19.61 -3.24
N ARG A 398 -16.82 -18.68 -4.06
CA ARG A 398 -17.60 -17.51 -3.62
C ARG A 398 -16.86 -16.67 -2.55
N THR A 399 -15.55 -16.51 -2.76
CA THR A 399 -14.68 -15.66 -1.91
C THR A 399 -14.40 -14.30 -2.55
N ASP A 400 -15.11 -13.98 -3.63
CA ASP A 400 -15.04 -12.75 -4.42
C ASP A 400 -16.06 -11.70 -3.95
N VAL A 401 -16.52 -11.80 -2.69
CA VAL A 401 -17.52 -10.90 -2.10
C VAL A 401 -16.89 -10.03 -0.98
N PRO A 402 -17.38 -8.80 -0.77
CA PRO A 402 -16.89 -7.90 0.29
C PRO A 402 -16.89 -8.52 1.68
N GLU A 403 -17.92 -9.29 2.01
CA GLU A 403 -18.10 -9.92 3.32
C GLU A 403 -16.98 -10.91 3.64
N PHE A 404 -16.53 -11.67 2.62
CA PHE A 404 -15.37 -12.55 2.77
C PHE A 404 -14.09 -11.73 3.02
N GLY A 405 -13.88 -10.65 2.26
CA GLY A 405 -12.72 -9.78 2.43
C GLY A 405 -12.63 -9.18 3.83
N TYR A 406 -13.77 -8.74 4.38
CA TYR A 406 -13.86 -8.23 5.74
C TYR A 406 -13.73 -9.34 6.80
N TRP A 407 -14.33 -10.51 6.58
CA TRP A 407 -14.18 -11.66 7.48
C TRP A 407 -12.73 -12.15 7.54
N TYR A 408 -12.05 -12.27 6.39
CA TYR A 408 -10.68 -12.74 6.33
C TYR A 408 -9.70 -11.76 6.96
N SER A 409 -9.89 -10.45 6.79
CA SER A 409 -9.03 -9.45 7.47
C SER A 409 -9.16 -9.53 8.99
N LEU A 410 -10.37 -9.71 9.52
CA LEU A 410 -10.59 -9.95 10.96
C LEU A 410 -9.96 -11.27 11.43
N LYS A 411 -10.06 -12.34 10.63
CA LYS A 411 -9.43 -13.63 10.93
C LYS A 411 -7.91 -13.55 10.92
N ALA A 412 -7.32 -12.84 9.96
CA ALA A 412 -5.87 -12.65 9.90
C ALA A 412 -5.34 -11.91 11.15
N GLN A 413 -6.09 -10.93 11.64
CA GLN A 413 -5.82 -10.27 12.92
C GLN A 413 -5.98 -11.21 14.13
N ASP A 414 -6.87 -12.20 14.04
CA ASP A 414 -7.13 -13.21 15.07
C ASP A 414 -5.97 -14.21 15.25
N MET A 415 -5.33 -14.61 14.15
CA MET A 415 -4.23 -15.59 14.10
C MET A 415 -2.89 -15.06 14.65
N GLY A 416 -2.78 -13.76 14.94
CA GLY A 416 -1.64 -13.21 15.69
C GLY A 416 -1.59 -13.74 17.12
N LYS A 417 -0.39 -14.02 17.66
CA LYS A 417 -0.13 -14.64 18.98
C LYS A 417 -0.73 -13.93 20.23
N LYS A 418 -1.56 -12.90 20.05
CA LYS A 418 -2.29 -12.17 21.10
C LYS A 418 -3.68 -11.77 20.58
N THR A 419 -4.51 -12.76 20.32
CA THR A 419 -5.88 -12.61 19.83
C THR A 419 -6.74 -11.75 20.77
N HIS A 420 -7.32 -10.66 20.24
CA HIS A 420 -8.10 -9.69 21.02
C HIS A 420 -9.57 -10.10 21.16
N VAL A 421 -10.11 -10.04 22.39
CA VAL A 421 -11.54 -10.32 22.70
C VAL A 421 -12.52 -9.50 21.85
N GLU A 422 -12.13 -8.31 21.41
CA GLU A 422 -12.98 -7.42 20.60
C GLU A 422 -12.99 -7.78 19.12
N VAL A 423 -11.86 -8.22 18.57
CA VAL A 423 -11.78 -8.82 17.21
C VAL A 423 -12.62 -10.10 17.21
N LEU A 424 -12.47 -10.94 18.25
CA LEU A 424 -13.31 -12.14 18.44
C LEU A 424 -14.80 -11.80 18.53
N LYS A 425 -15.19 -10.74 19.25
CA LYS A 425 -16.60 -10.30 19.31
C LYS A 425 -17.11 -9.82 17.95
N ARG A 426 -16.34 -9.01 17.22
CA ARG A 426 -16.72 -8.53 15.88
C ARG A 426 -16.84 -9.69 14.90
N LEU A 427 -15.87 -10.61 14.92
CA LEU A 427 -15.88 -11.82 14.12
C LEU A 427 -17.08 -12.69 14.49
N GLN A 428 -17.37 -12.91 15.77
CA GLN A 428 -18.57 -13.64 16.22
C GLN A 428 -19.87 -12.95 15.79
N SER A 429 -19.99 -11.62 15.93
CA SER A 429 -21.17 -10.86 15.49
C SER A 429 -21.36 -10.95 13.97
N LEU A 430 -20.28 -10.86 13.20
CA LEU A 430 -20.29 -11.01 11.74
C LEU A 430 -20.67 -12.45 11.36
N GLU A 431 -20.03 -13.46 11.95
CA GLU A 431 -20.34 -14.87 11.70
C GLU A 431 -21.79 -15.23 12.09
N THR A 432 -22.35 -14.59 13.11
CA THR A 432 -23.77 -14.77 13.48
C THR A 432 -24.69 -14.12 12.44
N ALA A 433 -24.41 -12.87 12.05
CA ALA A 433 -25.20 -12.17 11.04
C ALA A 433 -25.18 -12.88 9.67
N LEU A 434 -24.06 -13.52 9.31
CA LEU A 434 -23.91 -14.27 8.07
C LEU A 434 -24.66 -15.61 8.10
N ARG A 435 -24.78 -16.27 9.26
CA ARG A 435 -25.56 -17.51 9.41
C ARG A 435 -27.06 -17.29 9.20
N ASP A 436 -27.55 -16.09 9.51
CA ASP A 436 -28.96 -15.72 9.38
C ASP A 436 -29.30 -15.19 7.96
N SER A 437 -28.33 -15.15 7.05
CA SER A 437 -28.52 -14.75 5.66
C SER A 437 -28.72 -15.97 4.74
N ASP A 438 -29.89 -16.09 4.11
CA ASP A 438 -30.23 -17.21 3.22
C ASP A 438 -29.42 -17.27 1.91
N SER A 439 -28.59 -16.26 1.60
CA SER A 439 -27.91 -16.13 0.31
C SER A 439 -26.38 -16.04 0.36
N ALA A 440 -25.76 -15.96 1.54
CA ALA A 440 -24.31 -15.83 1.70
C ALA A 440 -23.65 -17.19 2.05
N PRO A 441 -22.40 -17.45 1.62
CA PRO A 441 -21.65 -18.61 2.11
C PRO A 441 -21.47 -18.50 3.63
N THR A 442 -21.60 -19.64 4.31
CA THR A 442 -21.41 -19.72 5.76
C THR A 442 -19.94 -19.54 6.13
N PRO A 443 -19.64 -19.07 7.36
CA PRO A 443 -18.26 -19.00 7.84
C PRO A 443 -17.51 -20.34 7.84
N SER A 444 -18.21 -21.48 7.84
CA SER A 444 -17.59 -22.80 7.71
C SER A 444 -17.11 -23.06 6.29
N GLU A 445 -17.96 -22.78 5.30
CA GLU A 445 -17.61 -22.88 3.88
C GLU A 445 -16.41 -21.98 3.53
N TRP A 446 -16.32 -20.78 4.11
CA TRP A 446 -15.15 -19.92 3.92
C TRP A 446 -13.87 -20.43 4.59
N LYS A 447 -13.96 -21.13 5.72
CA LYS A 447 -12.77 -21.77 6.34
C LYS A 447 -12.25 -22.90 5.46
N GLU A 448 -13.14 -23.71 4.91
CA GLU A 448 -12.79 -24.76 3.95
C GLU A 448 -12.21 -24.16 2.67
N ALA A 449 -12.83 -23.10 2.14
CA ALA A 449 -12.34 -22.38 0.97
C ALA A 449 -10.92 -21.81 1.16
N VAL A 450 -10.61 -21.27 2.34
CA VAL A 450 -9.25 -20.81 2.66
C VAL A 450 -8.25 -21.97 2.61
N GLY A 451 -8.62 -23.14 3.14
CA GLY A 451 -7.77 -24.34 3.06
C GLY A 451 -7.51 -24.79 1.62
N GLU A 452 -8.55 -24.83 0.77
CA GLU A 452 -8.40 -25.14 -0.66
C GLU A 452 -7.49 -24.12 -1.38
N ILE A 453 -7.58 -22.83 -1.03
CA ILE A 453 -6.75 -21.78 -1.59
C ILE A 453 -5.28 -21.97 -1.17
N GLU A 454 -5.03 -22.26 0.10
CA GLU A 454 -3.68 -22.48 0.64
C GLU A 454 -3.04 -23.73 0.01
N GLU A 455 -3.76 -24.85 -0.09
CA GLU A 455 -3.30 -26.06 -0.78
C GLU A 455 -2.97 -25.79 -2.26
N PHE A 456 -3.81 -25.00 -2.95
CA PHE A 456 -3.52 -24.59 -4.32
C PHE A 456 -2.23 -23.77 -4.42
N LYS A 457 -2.04 -22.77 -3.54
CA LYS A 457 -0.82 -21.96 -3.53
C LYS A 457 0.43 -22.80 -3.23
N GLU A 458 0.34 -23.77 -2.32
CA GLU A 458 1.43 -24.70 -2.03
C GLU A 458 1.85 -25.52 -3.26
N SER A 459 0.88 -25.96 -4.08
CA SER A 459 1.16 -26.71 -5.32
C SER A 459 1.96 -25.91 -6.37
N CYS A 460 1.99 -24.59 -6.26
CA CYS A 460 2.76 -23.70 -7.13
C CYS A 460 3.45 -22.59 -6.32
N ALA A 461 4.04 -22.97 -5.18
CA ALA A 461 4.57 -22.07 -4.15
C ALA A 461 5.50 -20.98 -4.69
N LEU A 462 6.27 -21.24 -5.76
CA LEU A 462 7.16 -20.24 -6.33
C LEU A 462 6.38 -19.08 -6.97
N ALA A 463 5.23 -19.33 -7.60
CA ALA A 463 4.41 -18.29 -8.23
C ALA A 463 3.87 -17.28 -7.19
N PHE A 464 3.67 -17.73 -5.95
CA PHE A 464 3.19 -16.93 -4.82
C PHE A 464 4.31 -16.44 -3.90
N ALA A 465 5.58 -16.67 -4.28
CA ALA A 465 6.72 -16.14 -3.56
C ALA A 465 6.98 -14.68 -3.94
N VAL A 466 7.13 -13.82 -2.93
CA VAL A 466 7.43 -12.38 -3.11
C VAL A 466 8.62 -12.16 -4.04
N VAL A 467 9.70 -12.93 -3.85
CA VAL A 467 10.93 -12.79 -4.66
C VAL A 467 10.70 -13.12 -6.13
N PHE A 468 9.82 -14.07 -6.43
CA PHE A 468 9.51 -14.47 -7.80
C PHE A 468 8.66 -13.42 -8.51
N GLN A 469 7.60 -12.92 -7.84
CA GLN A 469 6.78 -11.83 -8.38
C GLN A 469 7.63 -10.57 -8.63
N LYS A 470 8.56 -10.24 -7.71
CA LYS A 470 9.56 -9.18 -7.93
C LYS A 470 10.41 -9.42 -9.18
N ALA A 471 10.89 -10.65 -9.38
CA ALA A 471 11.68 -11.03 -10.54
C ALA A 471 10.89 -10.90 -11.85
N CYS A 472 9.60 -11.25 -11.85
CA CYS A 472 8.71 -11.07 -13.00
C CYS A 472 8.54 -9.60 -13.38
N PHE A 473 8.30 -8.70 -12.42
CA PHE A 473 8.18 -7.27 -12.72
C PHE A 473 9.51 -6.66 -13.18
N LEU A 474 10.65 -7.11 -12.65
CA LEU A 474 11.98 -6.73 -13.17
C LEU A 474 12.17 -7.21 -14.62
N ALA A 475 11.72 -8.42 -14.95
CA ALA A 475 11.74 -8.92 -16.32
C ALA A 475 10.82 -8.11 -17.24
N LEU A 476 9.62 -7.73 -16.76
CA LEU A 476 8.68 -6.90 -17.50
C LEU A 476 9.30 -5.55 -17.89
N VAL A 477 9.92 -4.85 -16.94
CA VAL A 477 10.61 -3.56 -17.23
C VAL A 477 11.74 -3.73 -18.25
N ARG A 478 12.45 -4.87 -18.25
CA ARG A 478 13.47 -5.14 -19.28
C ARG A 478 12.86 -5.34 -20.67
N LEU A 479 11.64 -5.88 -20.75
CA LEU A 479 10.92 -6.06 -22.01
C LEU A 479 10.39 -4.73 -22.56
N THR A 480 9.97 -3.79 -21.70
CA THR A 480 9.46 -2.48 -22.16
C THR A 480 10.52 -1.58 -22.77
N GLY A 481 11.81 -1.84 -22.54
CA GLY A 481 12.90 -1.19 -23.27
C GLY A 481 12.99 -1.58 -24.76
N ILE A 482 12.24 -2.59 -25.19
CA ILE A 482 12.21 -3.11 -26.56
C ILE A 482 10.93 -2.59 -27.23
N GLY A 483 11.09 -1.72 -28.23
CA GLY A 483 9.96 -1.17 -29.00
C GLY A 483 9.36 -2.16 -30.00
N ASP A 484 8.34 -1.74 -30.73
CA ASP A 484 7.50 -2.59 -31.60
C ASP A 484 8.20 -3.26 -32.78
N SER A 485 9.41 -2.81 -33.13
CA SER A 485 10.23 -3.38 -34.20
C SER A 485 11.32 -4.34 -33.68
N GLY A 486 11.22 -4.78 -32.42
CA GLY A 486 12.29 -5.49 -31.72
C GLY A 486 13.57 -4.66 -31.49
N ARG A 487 13.53 -3.36 -31.82
CA ARG A 487 14.63 -2.41 -31.66
C ARG A 487 14.56 -1.73 -30.28
N TRP A 488 15.73 -1.41 -29.75
CA TRP A 488 15.85 -0.73 -28.46
C TRP A 488 15.36 0.73 -28.54
N LEU A 489 14.62 1.17 -27.51
CA LEU A 489 14.19 2.56 -27.38
C LEU A 489 15.30 3.41 -26.75
N PRO A 490 15.89 4.41 -27.45
CA PRO A 490 17.02 5.21 -26.95
C PRO A 490 16.77 5.97 -25.64
N SER A 491 15.51 6.32 -25.36
CA SER A 491 15.09 7.03 -24.14
C SER A 491 14.97 6.13 -22.91
N SER A 492 14.98 4.80 -23.10
CA SER A 492 15.19 3.87 -22.01
C SER A 492 16.69 3.86 -21.70
N THR A 493 17.11 4.73 -20.78
CA THR A 493 18.35 4.51 -20.04
C THR A 493 18.36 3.03 -19.70
N GLU A 494 19.37 2.28 -20.18
CA GLU A 494 19.66 0.97 -19.60
C GLU A 494 19.57 1.16 -18.08
N PRO A 495 18.93 0.25 -17.33
CA PRO A 495 19.19 0.22 -15.90
C PRO A 495 20.69 -0.05 -15.78
N GLY A 496 21.47 1.04 -15.77
CA GLY A 496 22.87 1.05 -15.41
C GLY A 496 22.96 0.24 -14.14
N VAL A 497 23.94 -0.67 -14.12
CA VAL A 497 24.29 -1.56 -13.00
C VAL A 497 23.53 -1.16 -11.75
N ILE A 498 22.50 -1.95 -11.47
CA ILE A 498 21.57 -1.68 -10.40
C ILE A 498 22.37 -1.73 -9.09
N ASP A 499 22.89 -0.60 -8.64
CA ASP A 499 23.25 -0.36 -7.24
C ASP A 499 21.93 -0.31 -6.47
N LEU A 500 21.55 -1.47 -5.93
CA LEU A 500 20.45 -1.59 -4.95
C LEU A 500 21.02 -1.65 -3.53
N ASP A 501 22.29 -1.31 -3.34
CA ASP A 501 22.98 -1.45 -2.06
C ASP A 501 22.65 -0.26 -1.11
N GLY A 502 21.83 0.69 -1.59
CA GLY A 502 21.33 1.82 -0.80
C GLY A 502 19.93 1.58 -0.22
N GLU A 503 19.91 1.16 1.04
CA GLU A 503 18.82 1.33 2.01
C GLU A 503 17.49 0.60 1.71
N PHE A 504 17.36 -0.60 2.28
CA PHE A 504 16.26 -1.02 3.17
C PHE A 504 16.59 -2.41 3.77
N ASP A 505 17.83 -2.60 4.22
CA ASP A 505 18.19 -3.71 5.13
C ASP A 505 17.97 -3.22 6.56
N ASP A 506 16.75 -3.35 7.05
CA ASP A 506 16.42 -3.35 8.48
C ASP A 506 15.71 -4.68 8.80
N GLU A 507 16.42 -5.79 8.58
CA GLU A 507 16.45 -6.86 9.59
C GLU A 507 17.83 -6.76 10.26
N PRO A 508 17.91 -6.76 11.60
CA PRO A 508 19.17 -6.53 12.29
C PRO A 508 20.04 -7.78 12.12
N ASP A 509 21.09 -7.70 11.32
CA ASP A 509 22.21 -8.63 11.42
C ASP A 509 23.48 -7.84 11.79
N GLU A 510 24.04 -8.23 12.92
CA GLU A 510 25.21 -7.61 13.52
C GLU A 510 26.44 -7.85 12.63
N GLY A 511 27.15 -6.78 12.22
CA GLY A 511 28.57 -6.92 11.91
C GLY A 511 29.12 -6.17 10.69
N ASN A 512 29.60 -4.96 10.98
CA ASN A 512 30.83 -4.34 10.49
C ASN A 512 30.77 -3.42 9.24
N PRO A 513 31.52 -2.28 9.25
CA PRO A 513 31.42 -1.18 8.28
C PRO A 513 32.51 -1.26 7.21
N GLU A 514 32.29 -0.62 6.06
CA GLU A 514 33.18 0.41 5.50
C GLU A 514 32.69 0.92 4.13
N ASP A 515 33.04 2.19 3.90
CA ASP A 515 32.60 3.17 2.89
C ASP A 515 33.27 2.99 1.51
N SER A 516 32.66 3.52 0.44
CA SER A 516 33.32 4.48 -0.48
C SER A 516 32.45 4.84 -1.69
N GLY A 517 32.25 6.16 -1.86
CA GLY A 517 31.48 6.76 -2.94
C GLY A 517 32.15 6.74 -4.33
N GLY A 518 31.30 6.88 -5.36
CA GLY A 518 31.70 7.08 -6.75
C GLY A 518 30.73 8.02 -7.48
N ARG A 519 31.22 9.21 -7.83
CA ARG A 519 30.54 10.27 -8.59
C ARG A 519 30.56 9.95 -10.09
N LEU A 520 29.44 10.09 -10.81
CA LEU A 520 29.37 9.96 -12.27
C LEU A 520 28.69 11.17 -12.93
N ASP A 521 29.26 11.55 -14.07
CA ASP A 521 29.06 12.77 -14.87
C ASP A 521 27.85 12.64 -15.83
N TRP A 522 27.01 13.68 -15.93
CA TRP A 522 25.66 13.64 -16.54
C TRP A 522 25.48 14.47 -17.82
N ASN A 523 26.54 15.01 -18.41
CA ASN A 523 26.40 15.80 -19.63
C ASN A 523 26.42 14.94 -20.90
N ALA A 524 25.25 14.50 -21.36
CA ALA A 524 25.03 14.07 -22.74
C ALA A 524 23.72 14.66 -23.31
N PRO A 525 23.72 15.21 -24.54
CA PRO A 525 22.60 15.99 -25.08
C PRO A 525 21.43 15.10 -25.55
N VAL A 526 20.21 15.55 -25.31
CA VAL A 526 18.95 14.90 -25.70
C VAL A 526 18.47 15.46 -27.05
N SER A 527 18.21 14.58 -28.02
CA SER A 527 17.54 14.93 -29.28
C SER A 527 16.03 14.76 -29.15
N THR A 528 15.28 15.83 -29.43
CA THR A 528 13.82 15.89 -29.47
C THR A 528 13.25 15.16 -30.68
N HIS A 529 12.23 14.33 -30.49
CA HIS A 529 11.30 13.98 -31.56
C HIS A 529 9.85 14.01 -31.06
N ASP A 530 9.09 14.91 -31.68
CA ASP A 530 7.64 14.96 -31.71
C ASP A 530 7.06 13.72 -32.38
N GLY A 531 5.89 13.29 -31.92
CA GLY A 531 5.15 12.18 -32.50
C GLY A 531 3.68 12.18 -32.07
N SER A 532 2.93 13.21 -32.47
CA SER A 532 1.47 13.16 -32.51
C SER A 532 1.03 12.27 -33.68
N THR A 533 0.22 11.23 -33.42
CA THR A 533 -0.69 10.72 -34.46
C THR A 533 -1.94 10.10 -33.83
N SER A 534 -3.08 10.69 -34.20
CA SER A 534 -4.44 10.21 -33.95
C SER A 534 -4.78 9.03 -34.88
N GLY A 535 -5.21 7.90 -34.31
CA GLY A 535 -5.75 6.75 -35.04
C GLY A 535 -6.70 5.94 -34.16
N SER A 536 -7.96 5.83 -34.61
CA SER A 536 -9.09 5.24 -33.88
C SER A 536 -9.19 3.72 -34.06
N GLY A 537 -8.28 2.99 -33.42
CA GLY A 537 -8.41 1.59 -33.03
C GLY A 537 -7.65 1.43 -31.72
N GLU A 538 -8.19 0.74 -30.71
CA GLU A 538 -7.55 0.58 -29.40
C GLU A 538 -6.20 -0.14 -29.54
N GLU A 539 -5.15 0.62 -29.84
CA GLU A 539 -3.80 0.13 -29.94
C GLU A 539 -3.31 -0.13 -28.52
N THR A 540 -3.27 -1.40 -28.14
CA THR A 540 -2.79 -1.84 -26.82
C THR A 540 -1.39 -1.29 -26.58
N THR A 541 -1.19 -0.60 -25.45
CA THR A 541 0.09 0.04 -25.10
C THR A 541 1.25 -0.97 -25.11
N LEU A 542 2.47 -0.48 -25.34
CA LEU A 542 3.67 -1.32 -25.37
C LEU A 542 3.80 -2.13 -24.06
N GLU A 543 3.59 -1.47 -22.92
CA GLU A 543 3.65 -2.08 -21.59
C GLU A 543 2.66 -3.25 -21.45
N VAL A 544 1.41 -3.07 -21.89
CA VAL A 544 0.40 -4.14 -21.85
C VAL A 544 0.79 -5.28 -22.77
N ARG A 545 1.29 -4.99 -23.98
CA ARG A 545 1.76 -6.03 -24.91
C ARG A 545 2.92 -6.84 -24.33
N ARG A 546 3.90 -6.17 -23.71
CA ARG A 546 5.04 -6.84 -23.04
C ARG A 546 4.59 -7.66 -21.83
N ALA A 547 3.58 -7.21 -21.08
CA ALA A 547 2.99 -7.98 -19.99
C ALA A 547 2.35 -9.28 -20.50
N LYS A 548 1.55 -9.21 -21.59
CA LYS A 548 0.97 -10.39 -22.24
C LYS A 548 2.02 -11.37 -22.74
N GLN A 549 3.09 -10.88 -23.36
CA GLN A 549 4.17 -11.73 -23.87
C GLN A 549 4.95 -12.42 -22.73
N LEU A 550 5.21 -11.72 -21.62
CA LEU A 550 5.83 -12.33 -20.45
C LEU A 550 4.93 -13.40 -19.82
N ALA A 551 3.65 -13.09 -19.63
CA ALA A 551 2.66 -14.05 -19.12
C ALA A 551 2.54 -15.27 -20.04
N ALA A 552 2.47 -15.07 -21.37
CA ALA A 552 2.41 -16.14 -22.36
C ALA A 552 3.65 -17.04 -22.32
N GLY A 553 4.86 -16.47 -22.22
CA GLY A 553 6.10 -17.24 -22.08
C GLY A 553 6.13 -18.07 -20.80
N LEU A 554 5.71 -17.49 -19.67
CA LEU A 554 5.61 -18.21 -18.39
C LEU A 554 4.55 -19.31 -18.42
N ASN A 555 3.39 -19.04 -19.03
CA ASN A 555 2.32 -20.01 -19.22
C ASN A 555 2.76 -21.16 -20.12
N ALA A 556 3.57 -20.89 -21.14
CA ALA A 556 4.14 -21.92 -22.00
C ALA A 556 5.08 -22.85 -21.22
N LEU A 557 5.93 -22.29 -20.34
CA LEU A 557 6.79 -23.07 -19.44
C LEU A 557 5.96 -23.90 -18.46
N TYR A 558 4.97 -23.29 -17.81
CA TYR A 558 4.08 -23.98 -16.87
C TYR A 558 3.30 -25.10 -17.55
N LYS A 559 2.82 -24.89 -18.78
CA LYS A 559 2.13 -25.92 -19.57
C LYS A 559 3.06 -27.08 -19.97
N LEU A 560 4.29 -26.80 -20.38
CA LEU A 560 5.26 -27.83 -20.75
C LEU A 560 5.73 -28.64 -19.53
N ARG A 561 5.88 -27.96 -18.38
CA ARG A 561 6.37 -28.49 -17.12
C ARG A 561 5.58 -27.87 -15.95
N PRO A 562 4.47 -28.49 -15.50
CA PRO A 562 3.66 -27.96 -14.40
C PRO A 562 4.47 -27.71 -13.12
N GLY A 563 5.39 -28.61 -12.77
CA GLY A 563 6.28 -28.44 -11.62
C GLY A 563 7.28 -27.29 -11.74
N SER A 564 7.34 -26.54 -12.85
CA SER A 564 8.24 -25.39 -13.01
C SER A 564 7.97 -24.25 -12.02
N MET A 565 6.78 -24.20 -11.41
CA MET A 565 6.42 -23.26 -10.34
C MET A 565 6.65 -23.84 -8.93
N GLU A 566 7.40 -24.94 -8.83
CA GLU A 566 7.90 -25.47 -7.57
C GLU A 566 9.37 -25.07 -7.38
N THR A 567 9.76 -24.86 -6.13
CA THR A 567 11.12 -24.43 -5.77
C THR A 567 12.16 -25.53 -6.05
N ASP A 568 11.75 -26.79 -5.93
CA ASP A 568 12.55 -27.99 -6.12
C ASP A 568 12.38 -28.61 -7.52
N PHE A 569 11.91 -27.84 -8.50
CA PHE A 569 11.78 -28.29 -9.89
C PHE A 569 13.10 -28.81 -10.46
N LEU A 570 13.12 -30.08 -10.86
CA LEU A 570 14.29 -30.76 -11.41
C LEU A 570 14.28 -30.76 -12.95
N ILE A 571 15.45 -30.52 -13.53
CA ILE A 571 15.74 -30.70 -14.96
C ILE A 571 16.81 -31.77 -15.15
N SER A 572 16.67 -32.58 -16.20
CA SER A 572 17.69 -33.56 -16.55
C SER A 572 18.89 -32.91 -17.25
N LEU A 573 20.11 -33.39 -16.95
CA LEU A 573 21.34 -32.89 -17.56
C LEU A 573 21.60 -33.43 -18.97
N ASP A 574 21.03 -34.59 -19.32
CA ASP A 574 21.09 -35.24 -20.65
C ASP A 574 19.90 -36.22 -20.77
N ARG A 575 19.40 -36.48 -22.00
CA ARG A 575 18.39 -37.53 -22.27
C ARG A 575 18.89 -38.94 -21.88
N LYS A 576 20.21 -39.11 -21.69
CA LYS A 576 20.86 -40.40 -21.39
C LYS A 576 21.41 -40.54 -19.96
N SER A 577 21.38 -39.49 -19.13
CA SER A 577 21.92 -39.53 -17.77
C SER A 577 20.82 -39.40 -16.71
N ASP A 578 20.89 -40.18 -15.63
CA ASP A 578 20.00 -40.06 -14.46
C ASP A 578 20.36 -38.87 -13.55
N ILE A 579 21.27 -37.99 -13.97
CA ILE A 579 21.69 -36.83 -13.18
C ILE A 579 20.70 -35.68 -13.41
N ALA A 580 20.04 -35.26 -12.34
CA ALA A 580 19.11 -34.13 -12.33
C ALA A 580 19.70 -32.94 -11.57
N GLU A 581 19.33 -31.74 -11.99
CA GLU A 581 19.71 -30.47 -11.36
C GLU A 581 18.45 -29.64 -11.07
N TYR A 582 18.45 -28.91 -9.96
CA TYR A 582 17.38 -27.95 -9.66
C TYR A 582 17.42 -26.75 -10.62
N PHE A 583 16.34 -26.54 -11.37
CA PHE A 583 16.23 -25.46 -12.35
C PHE A 583 16.49 -24.08 -11.73
N TRP A 584 15.87 -23.81 -10.58
CA TRP A 584 15.94 -22.52 -9.89
C TRP A 584 17.20 -22.31 -9.05
N LEU A 585 18.08 -23.30 -8.96
CA LEU A 585 19.32 -23.18 -8.19
C LEU A 585 20.23 -22.09 -8.78
N GLY A 586 20.82 -21.28 -7.90
CA GLY A 586 21.59 -20.09 -8.27
C GLY A 586 20.73 -18.86 -8.65
N THR A 587 19.40 -19.01 -8.71
CA THR A 587 18.45 -17.89 -8.86
C THR A 587 17.64 -17.70 -7.57
N VAL A 588 16.41 -18.21 -7.51
CA VAL A 588 15.47 -18.10 -6.37
C VAL A 588 15.50 -19.29 -5.42
N ARG A 589 16.25 -20.36 -5.71
CA ARG A 589 16.40 -21.52 -4.81
C ARG A 589 17.73 -21.49 -4.06
N ARG A 590 17.70 -21.65 -2.74
CA ARG A 590 18.92 -21.79 -1.91
C ARG A 590 19.56 -23.17 -2.12
N PRO A 591 20.88 -23.32 -1.89
CA PRO A 591 21.54 -24.63 -1.96
C PRO A 591 20.94 -25.66 -0.98
N ALA A 592 20.70 -25.23 0.27
CA ALA A 592 20.15 -26.06 1.34
C ALA A 592 18.67 -26.44 1.16
N GLY A 593 18.00 -25.94 0.11
CA GLY A 593 16.55 -26.07 -0.09
C GLY A 593 15.78 -24.80 0.27
N GLY A 594 14.57 -24.69 -0.26
CA GLY A 594 13.69 -23.53 -0.06
C GLY A 594 14.10 -22.28 -0.86
N ILE A 595 13.38 -21.18 -0.60
CA ILE A 595 13.42 -19.95 -1.39
C ILE A 595 14.48 -18.97 -0.87
N ASP A 596 15.30 -18.46 -1.77
CA ASP A 596 16.19 -17.31 -1.56
C ASP A 596 15.37 -16.03 -1.78
N PHE A 597 15.05 -15.32 -0.70
CA PHE A 597 14.21 -14.11 -0.72
C PHE A 597 15.01 -12.82 -0.98
N THR A 598 16.31 -12.91 -1.26
CA THR A 598 17.17 -11.73 -1.44
C THR A 598 16.84 -10.95 -2.72
N ASN A 599 17.08 -9.64 -2.70
CA ASN A 599 16.95 -8.82 -3.91
C ASN A 599 17.93 -9.26 -5.02
N ALA A 600 19.10 -9.78 -4.64
CA ALA A 600 20.06 -10.34 -5.58
C ALA A 600 19.50 -11.58 -6.30
N ALA A 601 18.78 -12.46 -5.60
CA ALA A 601 18.08 -13.60 -6.20
C ALA A 601 17.03 -13.14 -7.22
N ALA A 602 16.20 -12.15 -6.87
CA ALA A 602 15.20 -11.60 -7.79
C ALA A 602 15.84 -11.05 -9.08
N LYS A 603 16.95 -10.30 -8.98
CA LYS A 603 17.69 -9.79 -10.15
C LYS A 603 18.19 -10.90 -11.07
N ARG A 604 18.79 -11.95 -10.50
CA ARG A 604 19.32 -13.10 -11.25
C ARG A 604 18.19 -13.85 -11.94
N ALA A 605 17.10 -14.10 -11.22
CA ALA A 605 15.91 -14.75 -11.77
C ALA A 605 15.27 -13.93 -12.89
N ALA A 606 15.23 -12.61 -12.76
CA ALA A 606 14.68 -11.72 -13.78
C ALA A 606 15.40 -11.84 -15.13
N ASP A 607 16.68 -12.21 -15.17
CA ASP A 607 17.39 -12.40 -16.46
C ASP A 607 16.92 -13.68 -17.15
N LEU A 608 16.69 -14.74 -16.37
CA LEU A 608 16.14 -16.00 -16.85
C LEU A 608 14.68 -15.82 -17.32
N LEU A 609 13.87 -15.09 -16.55
CA LEU A 609 12.47 -14.80 -16.88
C LEU A 609 12.34 -13.86 -18.09
N ALA A 610 13.24 -12.89 -18.25
CA ALA A 610 13.23 -12.01 -19.42
C ALA A 610 13.49 -12.77 -20.73
N LEU A 611 14.26 -13.87 -20.71
CA LEU A 611 14.48 -14.72 -21.89
C LEU A 611 13.17 -15.32 -22.41
N LEU A 612 12.23 -15.73 -21.53
CA LEU A 612 10.90 -16.20 -21.96
C LEU A 612 10.15 -15.11 -22.73
N GLY A 613 10.16 -13.88 -22.22
CA GLY A 613 9.57 -12.75 -22.92
C GLY A 613 10.25 -12.47 -24.27
N TYR A 614 11.58 -12.50 -24.32
CA TYR A 614 12.32 -12.32 -25.58
C TYR A 614 12.01 -13.42 -26.61
N PHE A 615 11.88 -14.66 -26.18
CA PHE A 615 11.49 -15.77 -27.04
C PHE A 615 10.07 -15.62 -27.54
N GLN A 616 9.14 -15.15 -26.70
CA GLN A 616 7.78 -14.87 -27.12
C GLN A 616 7.71 -13.73 -28.15
N ILE A 617 8.50 -12.66 -27.95
CA ILE A 617 8.65 -11.59 -28.95
C ILE A 617 9.21 -12.14 -30.27
N LEU A 618 10.28 -12.95 -30.21
CA LEU A 618 10.86 -13.58 -31.41
C LEU A 618 9.86 -14.48 -32.14
N LYS A 619 9.05 -15.24 -31.41
CA LYS A 619 8.04 -16.13 -31.98
C LYS A 619 6.98 -15.35 -32.77
N GLU A 620 6.61 -14.16 -32.29
CA GLU A 620 5.62 -13.29 -32.93
C GLU A 620 6.22 -12.50 -34.09
N GLU A 621 7.42 -11.95 -33.93
CA GLU A 621 8.06 -11.07 -34.92
C GLU A 621 8.86 -11.83 -36.00
N SER A 622 9.34 -13.04 -35.72
CA SER A 622 10.21 -13.82 -36.60
C SER A 622 10.07 -15.35 -36.39
N PRO A 623 8.91 -15.94 -36.69
CA PRO A 623 8.62 -17.36 -36.43
C PRO A 623 9.58 -18.33 -37.14
N GLN A 624 10.20 -17.92 -38.24
CA GLN A 624 11.19 -18.70 -38.99
C GLN A 624 12.45 -19.04 -38.17
N VAL A 625 12.73 -18.29 -37.11
CA VAL A 625 13.88 -18.55 -36.20
C VAL A 625 13.77 -19.95 -35.56
N ALA A 626 12.55 -20.47 -35.39
CA ALA A 626 12.34 -21.81 -34.85
C ALA A 626 12.71 -22.95 -35.81
N ALA A 627 12.78 -22.68 -37.13
CA ALA A 627 12.94 -23.70 -38.16
C ALA A 627 14.31 -24.40 -38.13
N GLY A 628 15.36 -23.70 -37.68
CA GLY A 628 16.72 -24.25 -37.55
C GLY A 628 16.97 -25.02 -36.25
N GLY A 629 15.99 -25.08 -35.33
CA GLY A 629 16.18 -25.64 -33.99
C GLY A 629 17.03 -24.77 -33.06
N PHE A 630 17.21 -25.23 -31.82
CA PHE A 630 17.89 -24.45 -30.77
C PHE A 630 19.35 -24.13 -31.11
N ASP A 631 20.09 -25.07 -31.70
CA ASP A 631 21.53 -24.90 -31.92
C ASP A 631 21.82 -23.85 -33.01
N ALA A 632 21.09 -23.87 -34.13
CA ALA A 632 21.21 -22.84 -35.17
C ALA A 632 20.81 -21.45 -34.64
N PHE A 633 19.71 -21.38 -33.87
CA PHE A 633 19.31 -20.15 -33.18
C PHE A 633 20.43 -19.62 -32.27
N TRP A 634 21.08 -20.51 -31.51
CA TRP A 634 22.12 -20.10 -30.58
C TRP A 634 23.38 -19.59 -31.29
N GLU A 635 23.73 -20.15 -32.45
CA GLU A 635 24.81 -19.63 -33.30
C GLU A 635 24.52 -18.21 -33.77
N GLU A 636 23.29 -17.90 -34.17
CA GLU A 636 22.87 -16.55 -34.54
C GLU A 636 22.98 -15.58 -33.35
N VAL A 637 22.50 -15.99 -32.16
CA VAL A 637 22.61 -15.19 -30.93
C VAL A 637 24.08 -14.91 -30.59
N ALA A 638 24.97 -15.88 -30.75
CA ALA A 638 26.40 -15.71 -30.47
C ALA A 638 27.04 -14.64 -31.37
N GLN A 639 26.59 -14.51 -32.62
CA GLN A 639 27.09 -13.54 -33.60
C GLN A 639 26.39 -12.17 -33.54
N ALA A 640 25.27 -12.07 -32.80
CA ALA A 640 24.47 -10.86 -32.74
C ALA A 640 25.22 -9.64 -32.17
N SER A 641 25.04 -8.49 -32.84
CA SER A 641 25.61 -7.19 -32.50
C SER A 641 24.57 -6.10 -32.27
N GLN A 642 23.29 -6.34 -32.55
CA GLN A 642 22.18 -5.40 -32.35
C GLN A 642 20.83 -6.11 -32.18
N GLY A 643 19.81 -5.36 -31.78
CA GLY A 643 18.42 -5.84 -31.69
C GLY A 643 18.17 -6.85 -30.56
N LEU A 644 17.08 -7.60 -30.71
CA LEU A 644 16.60 -8.58 -29.72
C LEU A 644 17.62 -9.71 -29.45
N MET A 645 18.30 -10.22 -30.49
CA MET A 645 19.33 -11.25 -30.35
C MET A 645 20.51 -10.79 -29.48
N LEU A 646 20.92 -9.53 -29.59
CA LEU A 646 21.94 -8.96 -28.69
C LEU A 646 21.45 -8.93 -27.24
N ARG A 647 20.17 -8.63 -26.99
CA ARG A 647 19.61 -8.60 -25.62
C ARG A 647 19.56 -10.00 -25.00
N ILE A 648 19.23 -11.02 -25.79
CA ILE A 648 19.33 -12.43 -25.39
C ILE A 648 20.80 -12.77 -25.03
N LYS A 649 21.75 -12.41 -25.89
CA LYS A 649 23.19 -12.59 -25.65
C LYS A 649 23.66 -11.89 -24.37
N GLN A 650 23.19 -10.66 -24.11
CA GLN A 650 23.54 -9.90 -22.91
C GLN A 650 22.93 -10.47 -21.62
N ALA A 651 21.67 -10.92 -21.65
CA ALA A 651 21.03 -11.61 -20.53
C ALA A 651 21.79 -12.90 -20.19
N PHE A 652 22.15 -13.68 -21.21
CA PHE A 652 23.00 -14.86 -21.06
C PHE A 652 24.40 -14.52 -20.50
N GLY A 653 25.02 -13.43 -20.97
CA GLY A 653 26.29 -12.92 -20.44
C GLY A 653 26.22 -12.64 -18.94
N ARG A 654 25.14 -11.97 -18.47
CA ARG A 654 24.92 -11.73 -17.03
C ARG A 654 24.74 -13.01 -16.22
N LEU A 655 23.97 -13.97 -16.74
CA LEU A 655 23.75 -15.27 -16.10
C LEU A 655 25.05 -16.10 -15.96
N THR A 656 25.94 -16.01 -16.96
CA THR A 656 27.24 -16.68 -16.95
C THR A 656 28.32 -15.91 -16.17
N GLY A 657 28.11 -14.62 -15.91
CA GLY A 657 29.07 -13.73 -15.24
C GLY A 657 30.10 -13.10 -16.18
N GLN A 658 29.82 -13.08 -17.49
CA GLN A 658 30.61 -12.41 -18.51
C GLN A 658 30.19 -10.93 -18.59
N SER A 659 31.02 -10.01 -18.09
CA SER A 659 30.82 -8.56 -18.25
C SER A 659 31.69 -8.01 -19.38
N SER A 660 31.07 -7.31 -20.33
CA SER A 660 31.73 -6.77 -21.53
C SER A 660 32.39 -5.39 -21.32
N ARG A 661 32.49 -4.88 -20.09
CA ARG A 661 32.77 -3.45 -19.86
C ARG A 661 34.21 -2.98 -20.11
N SER A 662 35.21 -3.85 -20.31
CA SER A 662 36.61 -3.39 -20.46
C SER A 662 37.56 -4.25 -21.28
N GLY A 663 37.07 -5.22 -22.08
CA GLY A 663 37.95 -6.12 -22.84
C GLY A 663 38.76 -7.12 -21.97
N ARG A 664 38.66 -7.03 -20.64
CA ARG A 664 39.02 -8.09 -19.68
C ARG A 664 37.76 -8.82 -19.26
N ILE A 665 37.75 -10.14 -19.39
CA ILE A 665 36.67 -11.01 -18.88
C ILE A 665 36.78 -11.01 -17.35
N ASN A 666 36.19 -10.04 -16.68
CA ASN A 666 36.03 -10.08 -15.23
C ASN A 666 34.87 -11.04 -14.92
N GLN A 667 35.21 -12.26 -14.50
CA GLN A 667 34.22 -13.29 -14.18
C GLN A 667 33.60 -13.01 -12.81
N ASN A 668 32.30 -12.70 -12.78
CA ASN A 668 31.57 -12.48 -11.53
C ASN A 668 31.15 -13.83 -10.92
N ASP A 669 31.72 -14.19 -9.77
CA ASP A 669 31.38 -15.44 -9.08
C ASP A 669 29.99 -15.41 -8.46
N ASN A 670 29.39 -14.23 -8.28
CA ASN A 670 28.01 -14.07 -7.83
C ASN A 670 26.97 -14.26 -8.95
N SER A 671 27.40 -14.54 -10.19
CA SER A 671 26.49 -14.95 -11.28
C SER A 671 25.83 -16.30 -10.99
N VAL A 672 24.75 -16.61 -11.72
CA VAL A 672 24.05 -17.90 -11.59
C VAL A 672 25.01 -19.05 -11.86
N ALA A 673 25.78 -18.96 -12.95
CA ALA A 673 26.77 -19.98 -13.30
C ALA A 673 27.88 -20.10 -12.25
N GLY A 674 28.39 -18.98 -11.74
CA GLY A 674 29.43 -18.97 -10.70
C GLY A 674 28.97 -19.61 -9.40
N GLN A 675 27.71 -19.40 -9.00
CA GLN A 675 27.13 -20.08 -7.84
C GLN A 675 26.98 -21.58 -8.08
N LEU A 676 26.49 -21.99 -9.26
CA LEU A 676 26.28 -23.39 -9.58
C LEU A 676 27.58 -24.19 -9.62
N LEU A 677 28.63 -23.64 -10.22
CA LEU A 677 29.94 -24.32 -10.25
C LEU A 677 30.55 -24.46 -8.85
N ARG A 678 30.42 -23.43 -8.00
CA ARG A 678 30.86 -23.51 -6.59
C ARG A 678 30.15 -24.63 -5.83
N LEU A 679 28.84 -24.76 -6.03
CA LEU A 679 28.04 -25.82 -5.38
C LEU A 679 28.37 -27.22 -5.89
N GLN A 680 28.81 -27.34 -7.14
CA GLN A 680 29.28 -28.59 -7.72
C GLN A 680 30.72 -28.94 -7.30
N GLY A 681 31.34 -28.15 -6.42
CA GLY A 681 32.69 -28.40 -5.90
C GLY A 681 33.81 -28.07 -6.88
N TYR A 682 33.52 -27.30 -7.94
CA TYR A 682 34.57 -26.83 -8.85
C TYR A 682 35.42 -25.76 -8.17
N ASP A 683 36.73 -26.01 -8.18
CA ASP A 683 37.74 -25.13 -7.63
C ASP A 683 38.29 -24.23 -8.75
N LYS A 684 38.01 -22.93 -8.66
CA LYS A 684 38.41 -21.93 -9.65
C LYS A 684 39.93 -21.87 -9.86
N GLU A 685 40.71 -22.23 -8.83
CA GLU A 685 42.18 -22.22 -8.91
C GLU A 685 42.75 -23.44 -9.67
N LYS A 686 41.92 -24.46 -9.95
CA LYS A 686 42.33 -25.72 -10.59
C LYS A 686 41.84 -25.90 -12.02
N LEU A 687 41.05 -24.96 -12.54
CA LEU A 687 40.54 -24.96 -13.91
C LEU A 687 41.29 -23.92 -14.74
N ASP A 688 41.61 -24.25 -15.99
CA ASP A 688 42.01 -23.21 -16.95
C ASP A 688 40.80 -22.31 -17.27
N GLU A 689 41.08 -21.05 -17.64
CA GLU A 689 40.05 -20.03 -17.87
C GLU A 689 39.05 -20.43 -18.98
N GLU A 690 39.51 -21.17 -20.00
CA GLU A 690 38.70 -21.58 -21.14
C GLU A 690 37.69 -22.66 -20.73
N ARG A 691 38.14 -23.63 -19.94
CA ARG A 691 37.34 -24.72 -19.41
C ARG A 691 36.32 -24.24 -18.39
N GLU A 692 36.68 -23.29 -17.52
CA GLU A 692 35.72 -22.66 -16.60
C GLU A 692 34.62 -21.93 -17.39
N LEU A 693 34.99 -21.19 -18.44
CA LEU A 693 34.04 -20.46 -19.28
C LEU A 693 33.05 -21.39 -19.99
N GLU A 694 33.55 -22.51 -20.51
CA GLU A 694 32.76 -23.55 -21.16
C GLU A 694 31.75 -24.16 -20.17
N LEU A 695 32.20 -24.51 -18.96
CA LEU A 695 31.34 -25.05 -17.90
C LEU A 695 30.24 -24.04 -17.50
N ARG A 696 30.61 -22.76 -17.30
CA ARG A 696 29.64 -21.70 -16.98
C ARG A 696 28.56 -21.58 -18.05
N ARG A 697 28.96 -21.62 -19.33
CA ARG A 697 28.02 -21.56 -20.46
C ARG A 697 27.10 -22.77 -20.50
N ASN A 698 27.66 -23.99 -20.36
CA ASN A 698 26.91 -25.24 -20.46
C ASN A 698 25.78 -25.33 -19.42
N VAL A 699 26.05 -24.93 -18.17
CA VAL A 699 25.05 -24.98 -17.09
C VAL A 699 23.88 -24.02 -17.32
N ILE A 700 24.14 -22.84 -17.90
CA ILE A 700 23.08 -21.88 -18.24
C ILE A 700 22.34 -22.30 -19.51
N LEU A 701 23.05 -22.79 -20.54
CA LEU A 701 22.46 -23.24 -21.81
C LEU A 701 21.36 -24.28 -21.62
N ARG A 702 21.53 -25.21 -20.68
CA ARG A 702 20.51 -26.21 -20.34
C ARG A 702 19.17 -25.58 -19.93
N ARG A 703 19.22 -24.53 -19.11
CA ARG A 703 18.04 -23.79 -18.67
C ARG A 703 17.43 -23.01 -19.83
N VAL A 704 18.27 -22.33 -20.61
CA VAL A 704 17.83 -21.56 -21.78
C VAL A 704 17.17 -22.45 -22.84
N ARG A 705 17.69 -23.65 -23.06
CA ARG A 705 17.10 -24.64 -23.96
C ARG A 705 15.70 -25.05 -23.52
N LEU A 706 15.50 -25.33 -22.22
CA LEU A 706 14.16 -25.62 -21.70
C LEU A 706 13.18 -24.46 -21.92
N LEU A 707 13.62 -23.22 -21.67
CA LEU A 707 12.80 -22.02 -21.91
C LEU A 707 12.46 -21.85 -23.40
N TRP A 708 13.40 -22.14 -24.29
CA TRP A 708 13.19 -22.10 -25.73
C TRP A 708 12.19 -23.18 -26.16
N GLU A 709 12.35 -24.42 -25.69
CA GLU A 709 11.43 -25.53 -25.97
C GLU A 709 10.01 -25.26 -25.47
N ALA A 710 9.87 -24.56 -24.33
CA ALA A 710 8.57 -24.13 -23.83
C ALA A 710 7.84 -23.21 -24.82
N VAL A 711 8.55 -22.24 -25.40
CA VAL A 711 7.95 -21.23 -26.28
C VAL A 711 7.77 -21.75 -27.71
N PHE A 712 8.77 -22.42 -28.28
CA PHE A 712 8.79 -22.86 -29.68
C PHE A 712 8.35 -24.31 -29.89
N GLY A 713 8.20 -25.09 -28.81
CA GLY A 713 7.92 -26.52 -28.86
C GLY A 713 9.21 -27.35 -28.90
N ALA A 714 9.10 -28.65 -28.62
CA ALA A 714 10.22 -29.56 -28.76
C ALA A 714 10.57 -29.71 -30.25
N SER A 715 11.74 -29.24 -30.65
CA SER A 715 12.32 -29.59 -31.95
C SER A 715 12.53 -31.09 -31.97
N SER A 716 11.83 -31.78 -32.88
CA SER A 716 12.14 -33.15 -33.29
C SER A 716 13.47 -33.15 -34.03
N GLY A 717 14.55 -33.16 -33.25
CA GLY A 717 15.95 -33.30 -33.68
C GLY A 717 16.69 -34.14 -32.65
#